data_AF-A0A1B6MRX3-F1
#
_entry.id   AF-A0A1B6MRX3-F1
#
_cell.length_a   1.000
_cell.length_b   1.000
_cell.length_c   1.000
_cell.angle_alpha   90.00
_cell.angle_beta   90.00
_cell.angle_gamma   90.00
#
_symmetry.space_group_name_H-M   'P 1'
#
loop_
_entity.id
_entity.type
_entity.pdbx_description
1 polymer ?
#
loop_
_entity_poly.entity_id
_entity_poly.type
_entity_poly.pdbx_seq_one_letter_code
_entity_poly.pdbx_strand_id
1 'polypeptide(L)'
;MMGTTHLCVFYVATAGLQGNALGSDEEEIVLLIYVIIDMSVNKVVGVQQYLVKPTVADVNENVLSEQLVEESALTEELVKNAGQPLQSAIRQFETYVRSLQIDPQSPLFRLVTDGQLPLRQCLHPEACSKNIELPSYYHVFHDLRKDFRAFYSAPDDAELNSVSDLVEYLRMPHDLDSQFYVKQTKDMVNLVQRLVADGHTFNNPETIDDKLEPGICSKNEEVDNNCVVRARGLPWQASDQDIAKFFRGLNVAKGGVALCLSLQGRRNGEALIRFVNQEHRDLALKRHKHHINNRYIEVYKATGEDFINVAGGRNMDAQAFLTRGAQVIIRMRGLPYDCTAKQVIDFFDVGENPCGVMDGEEGVLFVKKPDGRATGDAFVLFAVEDDAPKALSKHRELIGTRYIELFRSTTAEVQQVLNRSMDPKTFETPLPLTLPQMSQVPLVPQHFITSGTRKDCIRLRGLPYEAQVEHILEFLGDHAKNIVFQGVHMVYNAQGQPSGEAFIQMTSENSAFQAAQQRHHRYMVFGKKQRYIEVFQCSGEDMNLVLTGGAVSPVAKALLSPGGTATLAAPPQFAPQYTFLPSPLLGRPPPPPPFYPQIVYWPYPSPPVSPPQPPSAVILMHDPASLLHSVPDWGVDYLAPGHQLATQNIGTMGMHSAAA
;
A
#
# COMPACT_ATOMS: atom_id res chain seq x y z
N MET A 1 5.02 24.47 35.07
CA MET A 1 4.30 24.37 33.78
C MET A 1 2.82 24.24 34.11
N MET A 2 1.92 24.80 33.31
CA MET A 2 0.48 24.48 33.45
C MET A 2 0.25 23.11 32.81
N GLY A 3 -0.42 22.21 33.53
CA GLY A 3 -0.83 20.92 32.96
C GLY A 3 -2.05 21.06 32.06
N THR A 4 -2.46 19.95 31.46
CA THR A 4 -3.74 19.82 30.74
C THR A 4 -4.90 20.32 31.62
N THR A 5 -5.81 21.12 31.06
CA THR A 5 -7.00 21.62 31.80
C THR A 5 -8.28 20.97 31.32
N HIS A 6 -8.36 20.64 30.03
CA HIS A 6 -9.51 19.97 29.41
C HIS A 6 -9.08 18.64 28.82
N LEU A 7 -9.75 17.58 29.26
CA LEU A 7 -9.38 16.21 28.94
C LEU A 7 -10.57 15.53 28.25
N CYS A 8 -10.40 15.17 26.98
CA CYS A 8 -11.44 14.61 26.15
C CYS A 8 -11.27 13.09 26.06
N VAL A 9 -12.09 12.37 26.82
CA VAL A 9 -12.22 10.91 26.70
C VAL A 9 -12.79 10.61 25.31
N PHE A 10 -12.04 9.85 24.52
CA PHE A 10 -12.33 9.53 23.13
C PHE A 10 -12.48 8.02 22.97
N TYR A 11 -13.65 7.62 22.49
CA TYR A 11 -14.02 6.23 22.22
C TYR A 11 -14.38 6.06 20.74
N VAL A 12 -13.98 4.92 20.18
CA VAL A 12 -14.16 4.55 18.76
C VAL A 12 -14.62 3.10 18.70
N ALA A 13 -15.65 2.83 17.90
CA ALA A 13 -15.99 1.47 17.46
C ALA A 13 -15.96 1.40 15.93
N THR A 14 -15.41 0.30 15.41
CA THR A 14 -15.46 -0.08 13.97
C THR A 14 -16.65 -1.00 13.69
N ALA A 15 -16.99 -1.18 12.42
CA ALA A 15 -17.94 -2.19 11.95
C ALA A 15 -17.56 -3.61 12.40
N GLY A 16 -16.27 -3.93 12.43
CA GLY A 16 -15.72 -5.25 12.72
C GLY A 16 -15.38 -5.53 14.19
N LEU A 17 -14.17 -6.00 14.43
CA LEU A 17 -13.64 -6.48 15.71
C LEU A 17 -13.44 -5.35 16.73
N GLN A 18 -13.76 -5.61 18.00
CA GLN A 18 -13.63 -4.64 19.10
C GLN A 18 -12.46 -4.99 20.05
N GLY A 19 -12.33 -4.21 21.13
CA GLY A 19 -11.39 -4.48 22.22
C GLY A 19 -9.93 -4.59 21.76
N ASN A 20 -9.24 -5.65 22.17
CA ASN A 20 -7.82 -5.83 21.85
C ASN A 20 -7.52 -6.18 20.37
N ALA A 21 -8.56 -6.43 19.56
CA ALA A 21 -8.46 -6.64 18.11
C ALA A 21 -8.96 -5.44 17.28
N LEU A 22 -9.37 -4.34 17.93
CA LEU A 22 -9.90 -3.13 17.31
C LEU A 22 -9.00 -2.61 16.16
N GLY A 23 -9.56 -2.54 14.95
CA GLY A 23 -8.90 -2.07 13.73
C GLY A 23 -7.87 -3.02 13.12
N SER A 24 -7.83 -4.29 13.52
CA SER A 24 -6.92 -5.30 12.93
C SER A 24 -7.46 -5.98 11.66
N ASP A 25 -8.68 -5.65 11.26
CA ASP A 25 -9.48 -6.27 10.20
C ASP A 25 -9.77 -5.35 8.99
N GLU A 26 -9.24 -4.12 8.98
CA GLU A 26 -9.42 -3.11 7.92
C GLU A 26 -10.85 -2.51 7.85
N GLU A 27 -11.72 -2.84 8.82
CA GLU A 27 -13.11 -2.39 8.89
C GLU A 27 -13.29 -0.94 9.38
N GLU A 28 -14.26 -0.24 8.80
CA GLU A 28 -14.46 1.21 8.99
C GLU A 28 -15.12 1.59 10.32
N ILE A 29 -14.85 2.81 10.82
CA ILE A 29 -15.48 3.41 12.01
C ILE A 29 -17.00 3.60 11.79
N VAL A 30 -17.78 3.21 12.81
CA VAL A 30 -19.24 3.37 12.85
C VAL A 30 -19.74 4.27 13.98
N LEU A 31 -18.94 4.46 15.03
CA LEU A 31 -19.28 5.30 16.17
C LEU A 31 -18.03 6.01 16.73
N LEU A 32 -18.19 7.32 16.96
CA LEU A 32 -17.24 8.16 17.69
C LEU A 32 -17.95 8.78 18.89
N ILE A 33 -17.39 8.63 20.09
CA ILE A 33 -17.87 9.33 21.29
C ILE A 33 -16.76 10.19 21.88
N TYR A 34 -17.12 11.43 22.22
CA TYR A 34 -16.26 12.43 22.85
C TYR A 34 -16.90 12.90 24.15
N VAL A 35 -16.18 12.78 25.28
CA VAL A 35 -16.62 13.30 26.58
C VAL A 35 -15.52 14.22 27.14
N ILE A 36 -15.83 15.50 27.25
CA ILE A 36 -14.89 16.54 27.67
C ILE A 36 -15.04 16.75 29.18
N ILE A 37 -13.94 16.61 29.91
CA ILE A 37 -13.85 16.77 31.36
C ILE A 37 -12.95 17.97 31.66
N ASP A 38 -13.45 18.91 32.46
CA ASP A 38 -12.62 19.96 33.07
C ASP A 38 -11.92 19.36 34.30
N MET A 39 -10.58 19.27 34.24
CA MET A 39 -9.75 18.68 35.28
C MET A 39 -9.66 19.55 36.54
N SER A 40 -9.96 20.85 36.46
CA SER A 40 -9.87 21.78 37.60
C SER A 40 -11.04 21.63 38.59
N VAL A 41 -12.21 21.22 38.09
CA VAL A 41 -13.41 20.92 38.89
C VAL A 41 -13.81 19.44 38.88
N ASN A 42 -13.10 18.63 38.10
CA ASN A 42 -13.34 17.20 37.86
C ASN A 42 -14.79 16.88 37.41
N LYS A 43 -15.27 17.58 36.38
CA LYS A 43 -16.64 17.42 35.85
C LYS A 43 -16.66 17.32 34.34
N VAL A 44 -17.58 16.51 33.83
CA VAL A 44 -17.98 16.53 32.42
C VAL A 44 -18.58 17.89 32.08
N VAL A 45 -18.01 18.57 31.09
CA VAL A 45 -18.47 19.87 30.54
C VAL A 45 -19.08 19.73 29.15
N GLY A 46 -18.88 18.61 28.47
CA GLY A 46 -19.50 18.33 27.18
C GLY A 46 -19.51 16.84 26.82
N VAL A 47 -20.52 16.43 26.06
CA VAL A 47 -20.70 15.08 25.52
C VAL A 47 -21.17 15.19 24.08
N GLN A 48 -20.55 14.46 23.16
CA GLN A 48 -21.01 14.28 21.79
C GLN A 48 -20.85 12.83 21.34
N GLN A 49 -21.84 12.34 20.60
CA GLN A 49 -21.86 10.98 20.05
C GLN A 49 -22.22 11.10 18.57
N TYR A 50 -21.33 10.63 17.68
CA TYR A 50 -21.50 10.72 16.25
C TYR A 50 -21.49 9.33 15.63
N LEU A 51 -22.61 8.97 15.00
CA LEU A 51 -22.70 7.82 14.12
C LEU A 51 -21.95 8.13 12.82
N VAL A 52 -21.05 7.25 12.43
CA VAL A 52 -20.30 7.33 11.17
C VAL A 52 -20.86 6.28 10.21
N LYS A 53 -21.12 6.65 8.96
CA LYS A 53 -21.55 5.69 7.93
C LYS A 53 -20.31 5.13 7.20
N PRO A 54 -20.08 3.80 7.20
CA PRO A 54 -19.08 3.16 6.37
C PRO A 54 -19.32 3.40 4.88
N THR A 55 -18.25 3.50 4.10
CA THR A 55 -18.26 3.57 2.64
C THR A 55 -18.83 2.28 2.03
N VAL A 56 -18.56 1.12 2.66
CA VAL A 56 -19.04 -0.20 2.22
C VAL A 56 -20.52 -0.45 2.58
N ALA A 57 -21.12 0.38 3.44
CA ALA A 57 -22.50 0.19 3.93
C ALA A 57 -23.61 0.32 2.86
N ASP A 58 -23.27 0.85 1.68
CA ASP A 58 -24.18 0.91 0.51
C ASP A 58 -24.11 -0.36 -0.36
N VAL A 59 -23.30 -1.37 0.01
CA VAL A 59 -23.10 -2.62 -0.76
C VAL A 59 -23.55 -3.87 0.02
N ASN A 60 -23.33 -3.92 1.34
CA ASN A 60 -23.66 -5.09 2.17
C ASN A 60 -24.96 -4.91 2.98
N GLU A 61 -25.75 -5.98 3.10
CA GLU A 61 -26.92 -6.01 3.98
C GLU A 61 -26.50 -5.95 5.46
N ASN A 62 -25.62 -6.86 5.89
CA ASN A 62 -24.98 -6.81 7.22
C ASN A 62 -23.71 -5.94 7.17
N VAL A 63 -23.58 -5.02 8.13
CA VAL A 63 -22.51 -4.02 8.24
C VAL A 63 -21.91 -3.96 9.66
N LEU A 64 -22.59 -4.48 10.69
CA LEU A 64 -22.08 -4.49 12.07
C LEU A 64 -21.74 -5.91 12.54
N SER A 65 -20.66 -6.04 13.31
CA SER A 65 -20.30 -7.30 13.97
C SER A 65 -21.25 -7.65 15.11
N GLU A 66 -21.45 -8.96 15.33
CA GLU A 66 -22.29 -9.48 16.40
C GLU A 66 -21.86 -8.93 17.77
N GLN A 67 -20.54 -8.84 18.01
CA GLN A 67 -19.98 -8.27 19.25
C GLN A 67 -20.43 -6.82 19.49
N LEU A 68 -20.39 -5.96 18.46
CA LEU A 68 -20.81 -4.57 18.63
C LEU A 68 -22.33 -4.46 18.85
N VAL A 69 -23.13 -5.34 18.25
CA VAL A 69 -24.59 -5.38 18.44
C VAL A 69 -24.97 -5.91 19.83
N GLU A 70 -24.15 -6.77 20.45
CA GLU A 70 -24.34 -7.20 21.85
C GLU A 70 -23.83 -6.16 22.88
N GLU A 71 -22.71 -5.48 22.60
CA GLU A 71 -22.08 -4.53 23.53
C GLU A 71 -22.64 -3.10 23.46
N SER A 72 -23.50 -2.79 22.49
CA SER A 72 -24.01 -1.43 22.24
C SER A 72 -25.50 -1.37 21.88
N ALA A 73 -26.08 -0.17 21.99
CA ALA A 73 -27.46 0.10 21.54
C ALA A 73 -27.54 0.47 20.03
N LEU A 74 -26.54 0.09 19.22
CA LEU A 74 -26.50 0.38 17.79
C LEU A 74 -27.30 -0.66 16.97
N THR A 75 -28.03 -0.19 15.96
CA THR A 75 -28.61 -1.05 14.93
C THR A 75 -28.10 -0.64 13.55
N GLU A 76 -28.10 -1.57 12.61
CA GLU A 76 -27.63 -1.30 11.24
C GLU A 76 -28.48 -0.25 10.54
N GLU A 77 -29.80 -0.25 10.78
CA GLU A 77 -30.71 0.80 10.31
C GLU A 77 -30.35 2.17 10.87
N LEU A 78 -29.95 2.25 12.16
CA LEU A 78 -29.54 3.50 12.78
C LEU A 78 -28.24 4.03 12.15
N VAL A 79 -27.25 3.17 11.93
CA VAL A 79 -25.99 3.54 11.26
C VAL A 79 -26.21 3.90 9.79
N LYS A 80 -27.08 3.19 9.07
CA LYS A 80 -27.38 3.46 7.65
C LYS A 80 -28.21 4.73 7.44
N ASN A 81 -29.16 5.05 8.33
CA ASN A 81 -30.07 6.20 8.19
C ASN A 81 -29.60 7.48 8.89
N ALA A 82 -28.87 7.37 10.02
CA ALA A 82 -28.40 8.51 10.81
C ALA A 82 -26.88 8.66 10.87
N GLY A 83 -26.12 7.71 10.32
CA GLY A 83 -24.68 7.82 10.16
C GLY A 83 -24.28 8.87 9.12
N GLN A 84 -23.21 9.61 9.41
CA GLN A 84 -22.67 10.65 8.53
C GLN A 84 -21.21 10.34 8.11
N PRO A 85 -20.66 11.02 7.09
CA PRO A 85 -19.25 10.84 6.73
C PRO A 85 -18.29 11.19 7.88
N LEU A 86 -17.21 10.44 8.04
CA LEU A 86 -16.20 10.65 9.10
C LEU A 86 -15.70 12.11 9.17
N GLN A 87 -15.44 12.73 8.01
CA GLN A 87 -15.00 14.13 7.94
C GLN A 87 -16.05 15.12 8.51
N SER A 88 -17.35 14.83 8.36
CA SER A 88 -18.42 15.65 8.92
C SER A 88 -18.48 15.54 10.45
N ALA A 89 -18.34 14.32 11.00
CA ALA A 89 -18.28 14.10 12.45
C ALA A 89 -17.09 14.83 13.10
N ILE A 90 -15.90 14.74 12.50
CA ILE A 90 -14.70 15.44 12.99
C ILE A 90 -14.88 16.97 12.98
N ARG A 91 -15.41 17.54 11.89
CA ARG A 91 -15.67 18.99 11.78
C ARG A 91 -16.77 19.48 12.73
N GLN A 92 -17.81 18.69 12.95
CA GLN A 92 -18.86 19.00 13.92
C GLN A 92 -18.32 18.97 15.35
N PHE A 93 -17.47 17.99 15.69
CA PHE A 93 -16.83 17.94 16.99
C PHE A 93 -15.95 19.19 17.23
N GLU A 94 -15.08 19.55 16.29
CA GLU A 94 -14.22 20.74 16.44
C GLU A 94 -15.04 22.03 16.58
N THR A 95 -16.18 22.13 15.89
CA THR A 95 -17.14 23.23 16.02
C THR A 95 -17.80 23.24 17.41
N TYR A 96 -18.16 22.07 17.93
CA TYR A 96 -18.73 21.91 19.26
C TYR A 96 -17.75 22.31 20.37
N VAL A 97 -16.49 21.86 20.32
CA VAL A 97 -15.47 22.24 21.33
C VAL A 97 -15.30 23.77 21.38
N ARG A 98 -15.23 24.43 20.22
CA ARG A 98 -15.19 25.91 20.13
C ARG A 98 -16.44 26.57 20.71
N SER A 99 -17.62 25.96 20.58
CA SER A 99 -18.86 26.49 21.17
C SER A 99 -18.86 26.47 22.71
N LEU A 100 -18.10 25.56 23.33
CA LEU A 100 -17.84 25.52 24.77
C LEU A 100 -16.76 26.52 25.23
N GLN A 101 -16.27 27.41 24.35
CA GLN A 101 -15.16 28.34 24.58
C GLN A 101 -13.81 27.66 24.86
N ILE A 102 -13.68 26.38 24.51
CA ILE A 102 -12.44 25.61 24.57
C ILE A 102 -11.77 25.68 23.18
N ASP A 103 -10.47 25.95 23.14
CA ASP A 103 -9.69 25.80 21.92
C ASP A 103 -9.11 24.37 21.84
N PRO A 104 -9.56 23.52 20.89
CA PRO A 104 -9.06 22.16 20.75
C PRO A 104 -7.60 22.10 20.24
N GLN A 105 -7.06 23.19 19.70
CA GLN A 105 -5.65 23.26 19.26
C GLN A 105 -4.70 23.72 20.40
N SER A 106 -5.24 24.14 21.54
CA SER A 106 -4.45 24.52 22.72
C SER A 106 -3.75 23.30 23.32
N PRO A 107 -2.48 23.40 23.77
CA PRO A 107 -1.80 22.32 24.48
C PRO A 107 -2.45 21.98 25.84
N LEU A 108 -3.41 22.78 26.30
CA LEU A 108 -4.22 22.52 27.49
C LEU A 108 -5.42 21.58 27.21
N PHE A 109 -5.68 21.25 25.94
CA PHE A 109 -6.66 20.25 25.51
C PHE A 109 -5.95 18.97 25.04
N ARG A 110 -6.36 17.81 25.57
CA ARG A 110 -5.81 16.50 25.17
C ARG A 110 -6.90 15.43 25.02
N LEU A 111 -6.67 14.48 24.12
CA LEU A 111 -7.46 13.25 24.02
C LEU A 111 -6.96 12.20 25.02
N VAL A 112 -7.87 11.36 25.52
CA VAL A 112 -7.56 10.11 26.27
C VAL A 112 -8.26 8.95 25.58
N THR A 113 -7.55 7.85 25.33
CA THR A 113 -8.11 6.64 24.70
C THR A 113 -7.89 5.39 25.54
N ASP A 114 -8.74 4.38 25.34
CA ASP A 114 -8.53 3.05 25.91
C ASP A 114 -7.42 2.32 25.14
N GLY A 115 -6.19 2.40 25.67
CA GLY A 115 -5.02 1.96 24.94
C GLY A 115 -4.73 2.82 23.69
N GLN A 116 -3.87 2.31 22.82
CA GLN A 116 -3.44 3.03 21.61
C GLN A 116 -4.29 2.75 20.36
N LEU A 117 -5.12 1.70 20.37
CA LEU A 117 -5.82 1.20 19.17
C LEU A 117 -6.79 2.23 18.54
N PRO A 118 -7.64 2.97 19.29
CA PRO A 118 -8.64 3.87 18.71
C PRO A 118 -8.05 4.94 17.78
N LEU A 119 -6.86 5.46 18.11
CA LEU A 119 -6.15 6.43 17.27
C LEU A 119 -5.20 5.75 16.30
N ARG A 120 -4.33 4.84 16.78
CA ARG A 120 -3.24 4.30 15.96
C ARG A 120 -3.69 3.26 14.92
N GLN A 121 -4.78 2.51 15.14
CA GLN A 121 -5.28 1.49 14.21
C GLN A 121 -6.57 1.88 13.49
N CYS A 122 -7.44 2.69 14.09
CA CYS A 122 -8.70 3.09 13.44
C CYS A 122 -8.60 4.49 12.81
N LEU A 123 -8.58 5.55 13.63
CA LEU A 123 -8.78 6.91 13.11
C LEU A 123 -7.69 7.35 12.12
N HIS A 124 -6.41 7.09 12.41
CA HIS A 124 -5.31 7.50 11.54
C HIS A 124 -5.26 6.75 10.21
N PRO A 125 -5.36 5.39 10.17
CA PRO A 125 -5.48 4.65 8.91
C PRO A 125 -6.71 5.04 8.07
N GLU A 126 -7.90 5.14 8.68
CA GLU A 126 -9.12 5.45 7.93
C GLU A 126 -9.13 6.90 7.40
N ALA A 127 -8.67 7.86 8.20
CA ALA A 127 -8.52 9.23 7.72
C ALA A 127 -7.53 9.29 6.54
N CYS A 128 -6.44 8.51 6.59
CA CYS A 128 -5.47 8.43 5.50
C CYS A 128 -6.04 7.76 4.23
N SER A 129 -6.82 6.68 4.35
CA SER A 129 -7.44 6.03 3.18
C SER A 129 -8.52 6.91 2.54
N LYS A 130 -9.28 7.64 3.36
CA LYS A 130 -10.31 8.60 2.92
C LYS A 130 -9.76 9.99 2.54
N ASN A 131 -8.44 10.20 2.59
CA ASN A 131 -7.76 11.48 2.34
C ASN A 131 -8.32 12.66 3.19
N ILE A 132 -8.63 12.37 4.45
CA ILE A 132 -9.09 13.33 5.46
C ILE A 132 -7.87 13.82 6.25
N GLU A 133 -7.59 15.12 6.16
CA GLU A 133 -6.62 15.78 7.04
C GLU A 133 -7.14 15.81 8.49
N LEU A 134 -6.38 15.23 9.42
CA LEU A 134 -6.72 15.19 10.85
C LEU A 134 -6.14 16.43 11.56
N PRO A 135 -6.96 17.15 12.36
CA PRO A 135 -6.47 18.18 13.28
C PRO A 135 -5.30 17.73 14.16
N SER A 136 -4.38 18.66 14.47
CA SER A 136 -3.16 18.37 15.22
C SER A 136 -3.38 17.75 16.61
N TYR A 137 -4.52 18.00 17.25
CA TYR A 137 -4.85 17.38 18.55
C TYR A 137 -5.13 15.86 18.48
N TYR A 138 -5.40 15.29 17.29
CA TYR A 138 -5.44 13.82 17.11
C TYR A 138 -4.05 13.17 17.02
N HIS A 139 -2.98 13.97 16.99
CA HIS A 139 -1.61 13.48 16.91
C HIS A 139 -0.92 13.37 18.29
N VAL A 140 -1.57 13.80 19.37
CA VAL A 140 -1.02 13.73 20.74
C VAL A 140 -2.12 13.40 21.75
N PHE A 141 -2.00 12.28 22.44
CA PHE A 141 -3.05 11.69 23.28
C PHE A 141 -2.49 11.01 24.53
N HIS A 142 -3.36 10.62 25.46
CA HIS A 142 -3.01 9.80 26.63
C HIS A 142 -3.59 8.40 26.51
N ASP A 143 -2.76 7.39 26.77
CA ASP A 143 -3.19 6.00 26.91
C ASP A 143 -3.64 5.76 28.35
N LEU A 144 -4.95 5.58 28.54
CA LEU A 144 -5.55 5.41 29.87
C LEU A 144 -4.99 4.20 30.63
N ARG A 145 -4.58 3.14 29.93
CA ARG A 145 -4.02 1.92 30.54
C ARG A 145 -2.58 2.14 31.02
N LYS A 146 -1.80 2.93 30.27
CA LYS A 146 -0.42 3.32 30.65
C LYS A 146 -0.41 4.31 31.81
N ASP A 147 -1.19 5.39 31.73
CA ASP A 147 -1.26 6.39 32.80
C ASP A 147 -1.83 5.79 34.10
N PHE A 148 -2.79 4.85 34.01
CA PHE A 148 -3.26 4.06 35.16
C PHE A 148 -2.15 3.20 35.79
N ARG A 149 -1.46 2.36 34.98
CA ARG A 149 -0.40 1.47 35.46
C ARG A 149 0.71 2.26 36.16
N ALA A 150 1.16 3.35 35.52
CA ALA A 150 2.20 4.23 36.04
C ALA A 150 1.78 4.94 37.33
N PHE A 151 0.52 5.35 37.46
CA PHE A 151 0.03 6.07 38.64
C PHE A 151 -0.18 5.15 39.86
N TYR A 152 -0.90 4.04 39.70
CA TYR A 152 -1.17 3.11 40.81
C TYR A 152 -0.02 2.13 41.07
N SER A 153 1.06 2.18 40.29
CA SER A 153 2.19 1.21 40.35
C SER A 153 1.70 -0.24 40.25
N ALA A 154 0.73 -0.49 39.36
CA ALA A 154 0.18 -1.82 39.14
C ALA A 154 1.27 -2.74 38.55
N PRO A 155 1.44 -3.97 39.06
CA PRO A 155 2.52 -4.85 38.62
C PRO A 155 2.33 -5.29 37.17
N ASP A 156 3.44 -5.45 36.44
CA ASP A 156 3.43 -5.81 35.02
C ASP A 156 2.76 -7.17 34.74
N ASP A 157 2.82 -8.10 35.71
CA ASP A 157 2.15 -9.41 35.66
C ASP A 157 0.61 -9.33 35.77
N ALA A 158 0.03 -8.14 36.03
CA ALA A 158 -1.42 -7.98 36.09
C ALA A 158 -2.03 -7.89 34.68
N GLU A 159 -2.97 -8.78 34.37
CA GLU A 159 -3.68 -8.92 33.08
C GLU A 159 -4.68 -7.78 32.79
N LEU A 160 -4.34 -6.53 33.15
CA LEU A 160 -5.11 -5.31 32.91
C LEU A 160 -5.09 -4.95 31.41
N ASN A 161 -5.97 -5.61 30.66
CA ASN A 161 -6.02 -5.66 29.20
C ASN A 161 -7.30 -5.04 28.63
N SER A 162 -8.17 -4.47 29.47
CA SER A 162 -9.41 -3.77 29.12
C SER A 162 -9.75 -2.70 30.16
N VAL A 163 -10.68 -1.79 29.82
CA VAL A 163 -11.26 -0.82 30.78
C VAL A 163 -11.93 -1.54 31.95
N SER A 164 -12.61 -2.66 31.69
CA SER A 164 -13.33 -3.45 32.69
C SER A 164 -12.40 -3.92 33.82
N ASP A 165 -11.22 -4.40 33.47
CA ASP A 165 -10.22 -4.91 34.42
C ASP A 165 -9.72 -3.78 35.34
N LEU A 166 -9.58 -2.55 34.82
CA LEU A 166 -9.20 -1.37 35.60
C LEU A 166 -10.30 -0.94 36.58
N VAL A 167 -11.57 -1.02 36.16
CA VAL A 167 -12.75 -0.74 37.00
C VAL A 167 -12.88 -1.78 38.11
N GLU A 168 -12.67 -3.06 37.81
CA GLU A 168 -12.69 -4.15 38.79
C GLU A 168 -11.49 -4.05 39.76
N TYR A 169 -10.29 -3.72 39.28
CA TYR A 169 -9.10 -3.52 40.11
C TYR A 169 -9.31 -2.42 41.15
N LEU A 170 -9.88 -1.28 40.76
CA LEU A 170 -10.27 -0.20 41.68
C LEU A 170 -11.57 -0.48 42.46
N ARG A 171 -12.24 -1.61 42.20
CA ARG A 171 -13.53 -2.02 42.78
C ARG A 171 -14.61 -0.94 42.67
N MET A 172 -14.62 -0.26 41.53
CA MET A 172 -15.58 0.80 41.25
C MET A 172 -16.95 0.20 40.89
N PRO A 173 -18.06 0.84 41.27
CA PRO A 173 -19.40 0.32 40.98
C PRO A 173 -19.69 0.39 39.48
N HIS A 174 -20.10 -0.73 38.88
CA HIS A 174 -20.66 -0.72 37.53
C HIS A 174 -22.05 -0.07 37.55
N ASP A 175 -22.11 1.18 37.10
CA ASP A 175 -23.31 2.00 37.15
C ASP A 175 -24.13 1.86 35.85
N LEU A 176 -25.37 1.39 35.95
CA LEU A 176 -26.16 0.86 34.83
C LEU A 176 -26.84 1.92 33.93
N ASP A 177 -26.84 3.20 34.30
CA ASP A 177 -27.53 4.25 33.52
C ASP A 177 -26.92 4.48 32.12
N SER A 178 -27.70 4.14 31.08
CA SER A 178 -27.33 4.19 29.65
C SER A 178 -27.39 5.59 29.03
N GLN A 179 -26.51 6.51 29.45
CA GLN A 179 -26.36 7.82 28.79
C GLN A 179 -25.54 7.76 27.48
N PHE A 180 -24.86 6.64 27.23
CA PHE A 180 -23.98 6.41 26.09
C PHE A 180 -24.43 5.19 25.29
N TYR A 181 -24.16 5.16 23.98
CA TYR A 181 -24.42 3.98 23.14
C TYR A 181 -23.63 2.74 23.57
N VAL A 182 -22.48 2.91 24.26
CA VAL A 182 -21.58 1.84 24.71
C VAL A 182 -21.18 2.04 26.16
N LYS A 183 -21.32 0.99 26.99
CA LYS A 183 -20.97 1.02 28.43
C LYS A 183 -19.51 1.44 28.67
N GLN A 184 -18.58 0.93 27.87
CA GLN A 184 -17.13 1.17 28.00
C GLN A 184 -16.76 2.66 28.05
N THR A 185 -17.48 3.53 27.34
CA THR A 185 -17.24 4.99 27.40
C THR A 185 -17.50 5.54 28.81
N LYS A 186 -18.57 5.08 29.47
CA LYS A 186 -18.91 5.49 30.85
C LYS A 186 -17.86 5.00 31.84
N ASP A 187 -17.42 3.76 31.68
CA ASP A 187 -16.36 3.16 32.50
C ASP A 187 -15.02 3.93 32.31
N MET A 188 -14.67 4.37 31.09
CA MET A 188 -13.51 5.25 30.84
C MET A 188 -13.64 6.61 31.51
N VAL A 189 -14.80 7.27 31.40
CA VAL A 189 -15.07 8.57 32.05
C VAL A 189 -14.94 8.45 33.57
N ASN A 190 -15.52 7.39 34.16
CA ASN A 190 -15.43 7.11 35.59
C ASN A 190 -13.97 6.92 36.03
N LEU A 191 -13.16 6.14 35.30
CA LEU A 191 -11.74 5.96 35.59
C LEU A 191 -10.94 7.26 35.49
N VAL A 192 -11.19 8.08 34.47
CA VAL A 192 -10.52 9.38 34.31
C VAL A 192 -10.87 10.33 35.44
N GLN A 193 -12.15 10.45 35.79
CA GLN A 193 -12.56 11.25 36.94
C GLN A 193 -11.98 10.72 38.26
N ARG A 194 -11.82 9.39 38.40
CA ARG A 194 -11.19 8.79 39.58
C ARG A 194 -9.69 9.07 39.65
N LEU A 195 -8.97 8.96 38.54
CA LEU A 195 -7.55 9.32 38.43
C LEU A 195 -7.33 10.79 38.79
N VAL A 196 -8.15 11.71 38.28
CA VAL A 196 -8.09 13.14 38.65
C VAL A 196 -8.39 13.36 40.13
N ALA A 197 -9.37 12.64 40.71
CA ALA A 197 -9.72 12.75 42.13
C ALA A 197 -8.59 12.26 43.06
N ASP A 198 -7.87 11.21 42.67
CA ASP A 198 -6.74 10.67 43.43
C ASP A 198 -5.42 11.44 43.19
N GLY A 199 -5.42 12.40 42.25
CA GLY A 199 -4.33 13.37 42.05
C GLY A 199 -3.48 13.18 40.79
N HIS A 200 -3.86 12.30 39.86
CA HIS A 200 -3.19 12.13 38.58
C HIS A 200 -3.41 13.35 37.65
N THR A 201 -2.39 13.70 36.85
CA THR A 201 -2.34 14.97 36.08
C THR A 201 -2.04 14.82 34.58
N PHE A 202 -1.96 13.60 34.03
CA PHE A 202 -1.81 13.32 32.59
C PHE A 202 -0.65 14.11 31.95
N ASN A 203 0.58 13.81 32.40
CA ASN A 203 1.80 14.49 31.94
C ASN A 203 2.60 13.72 30.87
N ASN A 204 2.23 12.46 30.57
CA ASN A 204 2.99 11.55 29.71
C ASN A 204 2.22 11.22 28.41
N PRO A 205 2.08 12.17 27.46
CA PRO A 205 1.34 11.90 26.24
C PRO A 205 2.13 11.01 25.24
N GLU A 206 1.40 10.14 24.57
CA GLU A 206 1.80 9.45 23.35
C GLU A 206 1.72 10.41 22.14
N THR A 207 2.65 10.29 21.19
CA THR A 207 2.65 11.08 19.95
C THR A 207 2.51 10.19 18.71
N ILE A 208 1.83 10.70 17.69
CA ILE A 208 1.68 10.07 16.37
C ILE A 208 2.38 10.96 15.35
N ASP A 209 3.43 10.44 14.73
CA ASP A 209 4.20 11.19 13.74
C ASP A 209 3.48 11.13 12.37
N ASP A 210 3.13 12.30 11.84
CA ASP A 210 2.40 12.44 10.56
C ASP A 210 3.27 11.99 9.36
N LYS A 211 4.52 12.47 9.34
CA LYS A 211 5.43 12.40 8.20
C LYS A 211 6.59 11.46 8.47
N LEU A 212 6.95 10.64 7.48
CA LEU A 212 8.17 9.86 7.50
C LEU A 212 9.39 10.79 7.40
N GLU A 213 10.20 10.86 8.44
CA GLU A 213 11.46 11.60 8.37
C GLU A 213 12.54 10.84 7.59
N PRO A 214 13.25 11.49 6.64
CA PRO A 214 14.44 10.91 6.02
C PRO A 214 15.59 10.79 7.04
N GLY A 215 16.44 9.78 6.86
CA GLY A 215 17.55 9.52 7.78
C GLY A 215 18.56 8.53 7.20
N ILE A 216 19.81 8.62 7.63
CA ILE A 216 20.91 7.77 7.17
C ILE A 216 21.18 6.70 8.23
N CYS A 217 20.81 5.45 7.95
CA CYS A 217 21.24 4.33 8.78
C CYS A 217 22.75 4.09 8.56
N SER A 218 23.49 3.86 9.64
CA SER A 218 24.92 3.50 9.58
C SER A 218 25.12 2.01 9.84
N LYS A 219 26.15 1.38 9.26
CA LYS A 219 26.45 -0.05 9.54
C LYS A 219 27.03 -0.31 10.96
N ASN A 220 27.25 0.73 11.75
CA ASN A 220 27.68 0.64 13.15
C ASN A 220 26.55 1.03 14.12
N GLU A 221 25.33 1.22 13.62
CA GLU A 221 24.17 1.62 14.42
C GLU A 221 23.49 0.39 15.02
N GLU A 222 23.21 0.41 16.32
CA GLU A 222 22.47 -0.66 16.98
C GLU A 222 20.96 -0.48 16.72
N VAL A 223 20.36 -1.47 16.07
CA VAL A 223 18.92 -1.54 15.80
C VAL A 223 18.33 -2.68 16.61
N ASP A 224 17.39 -2.38 17.49
CA ASP A 224 16.69 -3.39 18.27
C ASP A 224 15.92 -4.37 17.37
N ASN A 225 16.19 -5.67 17.56
CA ASN A 225 15.51 -6.78 16.90
C ASN A 225 14.00 -6.82 17.18
N ASN A 226 13.53 -6.18 18.26
CA ASN A 226 12.10 -6.06 18.53
C ASN A 226 11.41 -4.88 17.83
N CYS A 227 12.14 -3.97 17.19
CA CYS A 227 11.58 -2.78 16.53
C CYS A 227 11.34 -2.93 15.01
N VAL A 228 11.68 -4.06 14.38
CA VAL A 228 11.67 -4.23 12.91
C VAL A 228 10.59 -5.20 12.41
N VAL A 229 9.93 -4.84 11.29
CA VAL A 229 9.12 -5.75 10.46
C VAL A 229 9.67 -5.86 9.04
N ARG A 230 9.33 -6.96 8.36
CA ARG A 230 9.45 -7.12 6.90
C ARG A 230 8.05 -7.10 6.30
N ALA A 231 7.80 -6.18 5.38
CA ALA A 231 6.61 -6.16 4.53
C ALA A 231 6.92 -6.87 3.21
N ARG A 232 6.00 -7.69 2.71
CA ARG A 232 6.07 -8.37 1.40
C ARG A 232 4.78 -8.20 0.62
N GLY A 233 4.86 -8.41 -0.69
CA GLY A 233 3.72 -8.35 -1.60
C GLY A 233 3.45 -6.95 -2.17
N LEU A 234 4.25 -5.96 -1.77
CA LEU A 234 4.16 -4.55 -2.18
C LEU A 234 4.09 -4.41 -3.71
N PRO A 235 3.25 -3.51 -4.25
CA PRO A 235 3.30 -3.14 -5.66
C PRO A 235 4.72 -2.74 -6.10
N TRP A 236 5.18 -3.14 -7.29
CA TRP A 236 6.56 -2.83 -7.74
C TRP A 236 6.84 -1.33 -7.90
N GLN A 237 5.80 -0.51 -8.04
CA GLN A 237 5.90 0.96 -8.10
C GLN A 237 5.82 1.62 -6.72
N ALA A 238 5.52 0.87 -5.65
CA ALA A 238 5.34 1.41 -4.31
C ALA A 238 6.59 2.17 -3.83
N SER A 239 6.32 3.24 -3.10
CA SER A 239 7.27 4.16 -2.51
C SER A 239 7.33 4.03 -0.99
N ASP A 240 8.28 4.75 -0.41
CA ASP A 240 8.33 5.06 1.01
C ASP A 240 7.05 5.73 1.55
N GLN A 241 6.41 6.59 0.76
CA GLN A 241 5.14 7.21 1.16
C GLN A 241 3.97 6.23 1.15
N ASP A 242 3.92 5.26 0.24
CA ASP A 242 2.88 4.23 0.25
C ASP A 242 3.02 3.32 1.48
N ILE A 243 4.26 3.05 1.90
CA ILE A 243 4.56 2.32 3.15
C ILE A 243 4.22 3.16 4.38
N ALA A 244 4.52 4.47 4.37
CA ALA A 244 4.17 5.38 5.46
C ALA A 244 2.65 5.53 5.63
N LYS A 245 1.89 5.58 4.53
CA LYS A 245 0.42 5.53 4.53
C LYS A 245 -0.09 4.20 5.09
N PHE A 246 0.45 3.08 4.63
CA PHE A 246 0.08 1.74 5.12
C PHE A 246 0.33 1.56 6.62
N PHE A 247 1.38 2.18 7.18
CA PHE A 247 1.68 2.18 8.61
C PHE A 247 1.26 3.47 9.35
N ARG A 248 0.40 4.31 8.75
CA ARG A 248 -0.10 5.56 9.38
C ARG A 248 -0.67 5.29 10.77
N GLY A 249 -0.36 6.16 11.74
CA GLY A 249 -0.68 5.95 13.16
C GLY A 249 0.45 5.30 13.97
N LEU A 250 1.43 4.66 13.32
CA LEU A 250 2.58 4.01 13.95
C LEU A 250 3.88 4.76 13.62
N ASN A 251 4.58 5.26 14.64
CA ASN A 251 5.78 6.06 14.43
C ASN A 251 6.93 5.19 13.91
N VAL A 252 7.29 5.40 12.64
CA VAL A 252 8.47 4.84 11.99
C VAL A 252 9.70 5.65 12.40
N ALA A 253 10.83 5.00 12.67
CA ALA A 253 12.07 5.68 13.04
C ALA A 253 12.62 6.54 11.88
N LYS A 254 13.46 7.54 12.18
CA LYS A 254 14.10 8.41 11.18
C LYS A 254 14.91 7.56 10.18
N GLY A 255 14.62 7.68 8.88
CA GLY A 255 15.19 6.82 7.84
C GLY A 255 14.76 5.35 7.89
N GLY A 256 13.71 5.03 8.66
CA GLY A 256 13.30 3.67 9.02
C GLY A 256 12.63 2.84 7.93
N VAL A 257 12.62 3.27 6.65
CA VAL A 257 12.04 2.52 5.52
C VAL A 257 13.12 2.14 4.51
N ALA A 258 13.37 0.84 4.41
CA ALA A 258 14.36 0.24 3.52
C ALA A 258 13.67 -0.62 2.44
N LEU A 259 13.50 -0.07 1.24
CA LEU A 259 13.02 -0.82 0.06
C LEU A 259 14.07 -1.83 -0.40
N CYS A 260 13.70 -3.09 -0.58
CA CYS A 260 14.64 -4.15 -0.97
C CYS A 260 14.85 -4.20 -2.50
N LEU A 261 16.11 -4.26 -2.94
CA LEU A 261 16.47 -4.36 -4.35
C LEU A 261 16.93 -5.77 -4.76
N SER A 262 16.21 -6.40 -5.70
CA SER A 262 16.64 -7.62 -6.40
C SER A 262 18.01 -7.41 -7.06
N LEU A 263 18.74 -8.49 -7.37
CA LEU A 263 20.12 -8.43 -7.90
C LEU A 263 20.30 -7.45 -9.09
N GLN A 264 19.29 -7.32 -9.95
CA GLN A 264 19.25 -6.40 -11.10
C GLN A 264 19.03 -4.91 -10.74
N GLY A 265 18.99 -4.56 -9.44
CA GLY A 265 18.77 -3.18 -8.96
C GLY A 265 17.31 -2.71 -9.06
N ARG A 266 16.37 -3.62 -9.29
CA ARG A 266 14.92 -3.38 -9.34
C ARG A 266 14.27 -3.68 -7.98
N ARG A 267 13.18 -3.01 -7.63
CA ARG A 267 12.41 -3.33 -6.41
C ARG A 267 11.89 -4.75 -6.50
N ASN A 268 11.96 -5.50 -5.40
CA ASN A 268 11.54 -6.90 -5.35
C ASN A 268 10.10 -7.12 -4.82
N GLY A 269 9.42 -6.05 -4.37
CA GLY A 269 8.11 -6.15 -3.70
C GLY A 269 8.20 -6.39 -2.20
N GLU A 270 9.38 -6.19 -1.59
CA GLU A 270 9.60 -6.24 -0.14
C GLU A 270 10.20 -4.93 0.39
N ALA A 271 9.98 -4.68 1.68
CA ALA A 271 10.65 -3.64 2.45
C ALA A 271 10.91 -4.10 3.89
N LEU A 272 11.90 -3.49 4.54
CA LEU A 272 12.10 -3.58 5.98
C LEU A 272 11.74 -2.22 6.61
N ILE A 273 10.96 -2.25 7.68
CA ILE A 273 10.47 -1.06 8.38
C ILE A 273 10.89 -1.15 9.84
N ARG A 274 11.62 -0.14 10.33
CA ARG A 274 12.03 0.04 11.73
C ARG A 274 11.13 1.06 12.40
N PHE A 275 10.39 0.65 13.42
CA PHE A 275 9.61 1.55 14.28
C PHE A 275 10.47 2.12 15.42
N VAL A 276 9.94 3.13 16.12
CA VAL A 276 10.63 3.75 17.27
C VAL A 276 10.69 2.85 18.52
N ASN A 277 9.80 1.86 18.63
CA ASN A 277 9.73 0.94 19.76
C ASN A 277 9.13 -0.43 19.36
N GLN A 278 9.22 -1.41 20.25
CA GLN A 278 8.63 -2.74 20.06
C GLN A 278 7.10 -2.71 19.91
N GLU A 279 6.43 -1.82 20.65
CA GLU A 279 4.97 -1.80 20.71
C GLU A 279 4.37 -1.43 19.35
N HIS A 280 4.96 -0.46 18.65
CA HIS A 280 4.60 -0.10 17.28
C HIS A 280 4.91 -1.23 16.29
N ARG A 281 5.99 -2.00 16.50
CA ARG A 281 6.29 -3.22 15.72
C ARG A 281 5.20 -4.26 15.92
N ASP A 282 4.80 -4.55 17.15
CA ASP A 282 3.75 -5.55 17.42
C ASP A 282 2.34 -5.05 17.02
N LEU A 283 2.09 -3.74 16.99
CA LEU A 283 0.91 -3.13 16.34
C LEU A 283 0.95 -3.25 14.81
N ALA A 284 2.11 -3.09 14.18
CA ALA A 284 2.28 -3.21 12.73
C ALA A 284 1.98 -4.64 12.23
N LEU A 285 2.26 -5.66 13.04
CA LEU A 285 1.91 -7.06 12.74
C LEU A 285 0.39 -7.29 12.70
N LYS A 286 -0.42 -6.47 13.39
CA LYS A 286 -1.88 -6.55 13.28
C LYS A 286 -2.42 -6.09 11.91
N ARG A 287 -1.57 -5.51 11.04
CA ARG A 287 -1.90 -5.16 9.65
C ARG A 287 -1.53 -6.24 8.63
N HIS A 288 -1.25 -7.46 9.09
CA HIS A 288 -0.95 -8.59 8.21
C HIS A 288 -2.16 -8.93 7.33
N LYS A 289 -2.00 -8.83 6.00
CA LYS A 289 -3.01 -8.92 4.92
C LYS A 289 -3.89 -7.68 4.68
N HIS A 290 -3.64 -6.55 5.34
CA HIS A 290 -4.23 -5.26 4.92
C HIS A 290 -3.74 -4.87 3.52
N HIS A 291 -4.43 -3.96 2.84
CA HIS A 291 -4.21 -3.71 1.41
C HIS A 291 -3.40 -2.43 1.10
N ILE A 292 -2.59 -2.49 0.05
CA ILE A 292 -2.06 -1.32 -0.66
C ILE A 292 -2.50 -1.42 -2.12
N ASN A 293 -3.51 -0.63 -2.49
CA ASN A 293 -4.24 -0.79 -3.75
C ASN A 293 -4.75 -2.24 -3.89
N ASN A 294 -4.69 -2.85 -5.07
CA ASN A 294 -5.13 -4.23 -5.31
C ASN A 294 -4.09 -5.30 -4.87
N ARG A 295 -3.46 -5.14 -3.69
CA ARG A 295 -2.43 -6.03 -3.15
C ARG A 295 -2.53 -6.13 -1.63
N TYR A 296 -2.82 -7.32 -1.09
CA TYR A 296 -2.61 -7.60 0.33
C TYR A 296 -1.11 -7.59 0.66
N ILE A 297 -0.76 -7.11 1.84
CA ILE A 297 0.63 -7.00 2.31
C ILE A 297 0.88 -8.01 3.43
N GLU A 298 1.87 -8.88 3.26
CA GLU A 298 2.31 -9.78 4.34
C GLU A 298 3.28 -9.03 5.25
N VAL A 299 2.88 -8.78 6.49
CA VAL A 299 3.77 -8.20 7.52
C VAL A 299 4.31 -9.33 8.41
N TYR A 300 5.63 -9.36 8.64
CA TYR A 300 6.33 -10.37 9.46
C TYR A 300 7.34 -9.71 10.40
N LYS A 301 7.70 -10.39 11.51
CA LYS A 301 8.84 -9.99 12.35
C LYS A 301 10.15 -10.12 11.58
N ALA A 302 11.08 -9.18 11.79
CA ALA A 302 12.42 -9.19 11.21
C ALA A 302 13.43 -8.67 12.25
N THR A 303 14.73 -8.82 11.97
CA THR A 303 15.81 -8.40 12.88
C THR A 303 16.34 -7.00 12.56
N GLY A 304 17.03 -6.39 13.53
CA GLY A 304 17.85 -5.20 13.29
C GLY A 304 19.01 -5.50 12.33
N GLU A 305 19.56 -6.71 12.38
CA GLU A 305 20.58 -7.17 11.42
C GLU A 305 20.05 -7.22 9.98
N ASP A 306 18.82 -7.68 9.75
CA ASP A 306 18.17 -7.62 8.43
C ASP A 306 18.11 -6.16 7.94
N PHE A 307 17.65 -5.25 8.80
CA PHE A 307 17.55 -3.82 8.47
C PHE A 307 18.93 -3.24 8.15
N ILE A 308 19.94 -3.47 8.99
CA ILE A 308 21.31 -2.98 8.79
C ILE A 308 21.99 -3.62 7.56
N ASN A 309 21.60 -4.84 7.16
CA ASN A 309 22.13 -5.45 5.94
C ASN A 309 21.54 -4.85 4.64
N VAL A 310 20.36 -4.23 4.70
CA VAL A 310 19.73 -3.53 3.57
C VAL A 310 19.97 -2.01 3.60
N ALA A 311 19.95 -1.38 4.77
CA ALA A 311 20.10 0.07 4.98
C ALA A 311 21.46 0.52 5.54
N GLY A 312 22.34 -0.40 5.95
CA GLY A 312 23.65 -0.05 6.53
C GLY A 312 24.69 0.30 5.46
N GLY A 313 24.70 1.55 5.00
CA GLY A 313 25.71 2.06 4.08
C GLY A 313 27.13 2.11 4.69
N ARG A 314 28.14 1.81 3.85
CA ARG A 314 29.57 2.06 4.14
C ARG A 314 30.23 3.05 3.16
N ASN A 315 29.54 3.42 2.08
CA ASN A 315 30.08 4.30 1.04
C ASN A 315 30.08 5.77 1.52
N MET A 316 31.25 6.41 1.47
CA MET A 316 31.46 7.81 1.86
C MET A 316 30.76 8.80 0.92
N ASP A 317 30.75 8.54 -0.39
CA ASP A 317 30.06 9.36 -1.39
C ASP A 317 28.55 9.36 -1.14
N ALA A 318 28.00 8.19 -0.78
CA ALA A 318 26.60 8.06 -0.36
C ALA A 318 26.30 8.88 0.90
N GLN A 319 27.18 8.81 1.92
CA GLN A 319 26.99 9.60 3.14
C GLN A 319 27.12 11.10 2.89
N ALA A 320 28.11 11.55 2.11
CA ALA A 320 28.28 12.95 1.76
C ALA A 320 27.05 13.49 1.00
N PHE A 321 26.55 12.74 0.00
CA PHE A 321 25.33 13.08 -0.74
C PHE A 321 24.11 13.22 0.19
N LEU A 322 23.85 12.20 1.00
CA LEU A 322 22.66 12.15 1.87
C LEU A 322 22.71 13.16 3.03
N THR A 323 23.90 13.54 3.51
CA THR A 323 24.08 14.49 4.63
C THR A 323 23.69 15.94 4.25
N ARG A 324 23.46 16.24 2.97
CA ARG A 324 22.99 17.56 2.50
C ARG A 324 21.56 17.92 2.97
N GLY A 325 20.81 16.97 3.56
CA GLY A 325 19.54 17.27 4.25
C GLY A 325 18.30 17.39 3.36
N ALA A 326 18.32 16.78 2.17
CA ALA A 326 17.18 16.76 1.27
C ALA A 326 15.95 16.05 1.85
N GLN A 327 14.75 16.55 1.55
CA GLN A 327 13.49 15.89 1.90
C GLN A 327 13.17 14.74 0.94
N VAL A 328 13.50 14.91 -0.34
CA VAL A 328 13.15 13.97 -1.43
C VAL A 328 14.41 13.57 -2.18
N ILE A 329 14.47 12.28 -2.53
CA ILE A 329 15.47 11.71 -3.44
C ILE A 329 14.73 11.04 -4.60
N ILE A 330 15.14 11.33 -5.83
CA ILE A 330 14.63 10.65 -7.03
C ILE A 330 15.76 9.93 -7.74
N ARG A 331 15.56 8.65 -8.01
CA ARG A 331 16.42 7.84 -8.88
C ARG A 331 15.99 8.01 -10.33
N MET A 332 16.90 8.51 -11.14
CA MET A 332 16.82 8.50 -12.60
C MET A 332 17.44 7.20 -13.12
N ARG A 333 16.87 6.63 -14.19
CA ARG A 333 17.47 5.52 -14.95
C ARG A 333 17.35 5.73 -16.44
N GLY A 334 18.24 5.11 -17.19
CA GLY A 334 18.25 5.14 -18.65
C GLY A 334 19.03 6.31 -19.26
N LEU A 335 19.70 7.13 -18.43
CA LEU A 335 20.48 8.30 -18.85
C LEU A 335 21.51 7.97 -19.95
N PRO A 336 21.80 8.91 -20.87
CA PRO A 336 22.98 8.84 -21.75
C PRO A 336 24.27 8.68 -20.93
N TYR A 337 25.25 7.93 -21.44
CA TYR A 337 26.53 7.71 -20.72
C TYR A 337 27.44 8.95 -20.71
N ASP A 338 27.15 9.91 -21.59
CA ASP A 338 27.73 11.23 -21.75
C ASP A 338 26.90 12.35 -21.09
N CYS A 339 25.85 11.99 -20.34
CA CYS A 339 25.00 12.95 -19.65
C CYS A 339 25.75 13.70 -18.53
N THR A 340 25.51 15.00 -18.42
CA THR A 340 26.13 15.92 -17.46
C THR A 340 25.17 16.32 -16.34
N ALA A 341 25.70 16.75 -15.19
CA ALA A 341 24.89 17.24 -14.07
C ALA A 341 23.99 18.40 -14.50
N LYS A 342 24.53 19.38 -15.25
CA LYS A 342 23.72 20.43 -15.88
C LYS A 342 22.53 19.91 -16.70
N GLN A 343 22.70 18.90 -17.56
CA GLN A 343 21.57 18.38 -18.35
C GLN A 343 20.48 17.73 -17.48
N VAL A 344 20.83 17.21 -16.30
CA VAL A 344 19.86 16.72 -15.31
C VAL A 344 19.13 17.88 -14.63
N ILE A 345 19.82 18.99 -14.33
CA ILE A 345 19.20 20.21 -13.76
C ILE A 345 18.27 20.86 -14.80
N ASP A 346 18.76 21.10 -16.01
CA ASP A 346 18.00 21.66 -17.14
C ASP A 346 16.72 20.82 -17.40
N PHE A 347 16.80 19.49 -17.25
CA PHE A 347 15.64 18.58 -17.37
C PHE A 347 14.59 18.77 -16.26
N PHE A 348 14.97 19.11 -15.03
CA PHE A 348 14.02 19.37 -13.94
C PHE A 348 13.51 20.83 -13.92
N ASP A 349 14.32 21.79 -14.36
CA ASP A 349 13.99 23.22 -14.39
C ASP A 349 13.13 23.62 -15.61
N VAL A 350 13.23 22.94 -16.75
CA VAL A 350 12.43 23.25 -17.96
C VAL A 350 11.15 22.40 -18.02
N GLY A 351 9.99 23.02 -18.22
CA GLY A 351 8.72 22.31 -18.50
C GLY A 351 7.48 22.98 -17.91
N GLU A 352 6.35 22.28 -17.91
CA GLU A 352 5.08 22.77 -17.30
C GLU A 352 5.15 22.87 -15.77
N ASN A 353 5.93 21.98 -15.14
CA ASN A 353 6.17 21.97 -13.70
C ASN A 353 7.70 22.01 -13.43
N PRO A 354 8.31 23.20 -13.29
CA PRO A 354 9.70 23.34 -12.86
C PRO A 354 9.86 22.88 -11.41
N CYS A 355 10.99 22.23 -11.10
CA CYS A 355 11.34 21.78 -9.75
C CYS A 355 12.85 21.93 -9.50
N GLY A 356 13.22 22.50 -8.35
CA GLY A 356 14.59 22.93 -8.08
C GLY A 356 15.47 21.80 -7.55
N VAL A 357 16.48 21.40 -8.32
CA VAL A 357 17.53 20.50 -7.83
C VAL A 357 18.33 21.20 -6.72
N MET A 358 18.36 20.58 -5.54
CA MET A 358 19.06 21.11 -4.37
C MET A 358 20.58 21.12 -4.61
N ASP A 359 21.28 22.17 -4.17
CA ASP A 359 22.74 22.36 -4.37
C ASP A 359 23.24 22.32 -5.82
N GLY A 360 22.36 22.36 -6.83
CA GLY A 360 22.72 22.34 -8.25
C GLY A 360 23.43 21.05 -8.66
N GLU A 361 24.63 21.14 -9.23
CA GLU A 361 25.37 19.95 -9.72
C GLU A 361 25.77 19.01 -8.58
N GLU A 362 25.98 19.55 -7.37
CA GLU A 362 26.30 18.77 -6.16
C GLU A 362 25.08 17.97 -5.62
N GLY A 363 23.87 18.29 -6.10
CA GLY A 363 22.66 17.51 -5.87
C GLY A 363 22.44 16.35 -6.84
N VAL A 364 23.35 16.11 -7.80
CA VAL A 364 23.24 15.06 -8.82
C VAL A 364 24.34 13.99 -8.66
N LEU A 365 23.99 12.87 -8.04
CA LEU A 365 24.89 11.73 -7.82
C LEU A 365 24.76 10.70 -8.94
N PHE A 366 25.69 10.73 -9.90
CA PHE A 366 25.80 9.71 -10.95
C PHE A 366 26.35 8.38 -10.41
N VAL A 367 25.63 7.28 -10.67
CA VAL A 367 26.08 5.93 -10.29
C VAL A 367 27.12 5.44 -11.30
N LYS A 368 28.34 5.21 -10.82
CA LYS A 368 29.49 4.73 -11.60
C LYS A 368 29.94 3.35 -11.12
N LYS A 369 30.58 2.61 -12.02
CA LYS A 369 31.30 1.35 -11.76
C LYS A 369 32.72 1.65 -11.20
N PRO A 370 33.46 0.65 -10.66
CA PRO A 370 34.81 0.86 -10.14
C PRO A 370 35.81 1.24 -11.25
N ASP A 371 35.48 0.92 -12.51
CA ASP A 371 36.22 1.32 -13.71
C ASP A 371 35.85 2.73 -14.22
N GLY A 372 35.07 3.49 -13.45
CA GLY A 372 34.65 4.86 -13.76
C GLY A 372 33.49 4.96 -14.77
N ARG A 373 33.06 3.86 -15.42
CA ARG A 373 31.98 3.91 -16.41
C ARG A 373 30.65 4.25 -15.77
N ALA A 374 29.91 5.18 -16.37
CA ALA A 374 28.53 5.48 -16.03
C ALA A 374 27.64 4.24 -16.21
N THR A 375 26.68 4.05 -15.31
CA THR A 375 25.70 2.96 -15.41
C THR A 375 24.45 3.33 -16.21
N GLY A 376 24.16 4.64 -16.35
CA GLY A 376 22.87 5.16 -16.81
C GLY A 376 21.88 5.45 -15.68
N ASP A 377 22.27 5.22 -14.42
CA ASP A 377 21.51 5.60 -13.23
C ASP A 377 22.13 6.82 -12.53
N ALA A 378 21.29 7.66 -11.94
CA ALA A 378 21.68 8.75 -11.04
C ALA A 378 20.64 8.95 -9.92
N PHE A 379 21.03 9.66 -8.86
CA PHE A 379 20.12 10.14 -7.83
C PHE A 379 20.15 11.67 -7.78
N VAL A 380 19.00 12.28 -7.54
CA VAL A 380 18.81 13.73 -7.52
C VAL A 380 18.09 14.16 -6.23
N LEU A 381 18.60 15.20 -5.59
CA LEU A 381 18.08 15.76 -4.35
C LEU A 381 17.11 16.93 -4.62
N PHE A 382 15.99 16.96 -3.87
CA PHE A 382 15.09 18.10 -3.83
C PHE A 382 14.85 18.55 -2.38
N ALA A 383 14.79 19.86 -2.18
CA ALA A 383 14.73 20.46 -0.85
C ALA A 383 13.34 20.38 -0.19
N VAL A 384 12.28 20.13 -0.98
CA VAL A 384 10.87 20.21 -0.56
C VAL A 384 10.11 18.97 -1.03
N GLU A 385 9.26 18.40 -0.17
CA GLU A 385 8.39 17.25 -0.47
C GLU A 385 7.49 17.51 -1.71
N ASP A 386 6.97 18.73 -1.86
CA ASP A 386 6.08 19.16 -2.94
C ASP A 386 6.71 19.12 -4.34
N ASP A 387 8.04 19.03 -4.45
CA ASP A 387 8.73 18.87 -5.74
C ASP A 387 8.73 17.40 -6.21
N ALA A 388 8.48 16.42 -5.33
CA ALA A 388 8.38 15.02 -5.71
C ALA A 388 7.34 14.74 -6.82
N PRO A 389 6.06 15.17 -6.74
CA PRO A 389 5.09 14.95 -7.81
C PRO A 389 5.45 15.67 -9.11
N LYS A 390 6.02 16.88 -9.03
CA LYS A 390 6.45 17.69 -10.20
C LYS A 390 7.59 17.01 -10.96
N ALA A 391 8.58 16.51 -10.24
CA ALA A 391 9.68 15.78 -10.82
C ALA A 391 9.23 14.41 -11.37
N LEU A 392 8.34 13.71 -10.67
CA LEU A 392 7.80 12.41 -11.12
C LEU A 392 6.87 12.51 -12.34
N SER A 393 6.20 13.64 -12.58
CA SER A 393 5.37 13.80 -13.80
C SER A 393 6.19 13.74 -15.09
N LYS A 394 7.51 14.01 -15.01
CA LYS A 394 8.47 13.92 -16.13
C LYS A 394 8.92 12.48 -16.44
N HIS A 395 8.32 11.47 -15.82
CA HIS A 395 8.66 10.06 -16.05
C HIS A 395 8.41 9.65 -17.52
N ARG A 396 9.47 9.18 -18.21
CA ARG A 396 9.58 8.87 -19.66
C ARG A 396 9.79 10.07 -20.59
N GLU A 397 9.99 11.28 -20.08
CA GLU A 397 10.52 12.38 -20.90
C GLU A 397 11.97 12.07 -21.37
N LEU A 398 12.44 12.83 -22.37
CA LEU A 398 13.70 12.56 -23.08
C LEU A 398 14.85 13.45 -22.58
N ILE A 399 15.99 12.84 -22.27
CA ILE A 399 17.29 13.53 -22.26
C ILE A 399 18.07 13.08 -23.49
N GLY A 400 18.29 14.00 -24.43
CA GLY A 400 18.86 13.69 -25.74
C GLY A 400 17.99 12.72 -26.53
N THR A 401 18.46 11.49 -26.72
CA THR A 401 17.76 10.41 -27.45
C THR A 401 17.20 9.31 -26.53
N ARG A 402 17.20 9.55 -25.21
CA ARG A 402 16.93 8.53 -24.19
C ARG A 402 15.73 8.93 -23.33
N TYR A 403 14.72 8.06 -23.26
CA TYR A 403 13.66 8.20 -22.25
C TYR A 403 14.23 7.90 -20.86
N ILE A 404 13.81 8.69 -19.88
CA ILE A 404 14.30 8.60 -18.51
C ILE A 404 13.20 8.01 -17.61
N GLU A 405 13.50 6.91 -16.93
CA GLU A 405 12.61 6.38 -15.90
C GLU A 405 12.93 7.07 -14.56
N LEU A 406 11.92 7.71 -13.96
CA LEU A 406 12.02 8.40 -12.66
C LEU A 406 11.29 7.62 -11.58
N PHE A 407 11.90 7.49 -10.40
CA PHE A 407 11.33 6.81 -9.22
C PHE A 407 11.71 7.56 -7.93
N ARG A 408 10.76 7.82 -7.03
CA ARG A 408 11.06 8.28 -5.66
C ARG A 408 11.80 7.20 -4.89
N SER A 409 12.91 7.53 -4.23
CA SER A 409 13.84 6.58 -3.58
C SER A 409 14.16 6.97 -2.14
N THR A 410 14.53 5.99 -1.32
CA THR A 410 14.99 6.22 0.05
C THR A 410 16.51 6.34 0.15
N THR A 411 16.99 6.86 1.28
CA THR A 411 18.41 6.86 1.68
C THR A 411 19.06 5.48 1.56
N ALA A 412 18.33 4.43 1.99
CA ALA A 412 18.73 3.04 1.85
C ALA A 412 18.78 2.55 0.38
N GLU A 413 17.94 3.08 -0.54
CA GLU A 413 18.06 2.74 -1.96
C GLU A 413 19.35 3.31 -2.56
N VAL A 414 19.73 4.54 -2.21
CA VAL A 414 21.01 5.16 -2.64
C VAL A 414 22.20 4.32 -2.21
N GLN A 415 22.23 3.93 -0.92
CA GLN A 415 23.30 3.13 -0.35
C GLN A 415 23.36 1.72 -0.99
N GLN A 416 22.23 1.04 -1.21
CA GLN A 416 22.20 -0.27 -1.88
C GLN A 416 22.76 -0.22 -3.31
N VAL A 417 22.35 0.79 -4.09
CA VAL A 417 22.77 0.92 -5.50
C VAL A 417 24.26 1.21 -5.60
N LEU A 418 24.79 2.15 -4.80
CA LEU A 418 26.22 2.45 -4.77
C LEU A 418 27.07 1.30 -4.20
N ASN A 419 26.61 0.64 -3.13
CA ASN A 419 27.33 -0.52 -2.58
C ASN A 419 27.46 -1.64 -3.64
N ARG A 420 26.41 -1.86 -4.45
CA ARG A 420 26.43 -2.89 -5.50
C ARG A 420 27.17 -2.46 -6.77
N SER A 421 27.10 -1.18 -7.16
CA SER A 421 27.88 -0.70 -8.32
C SER A 421 29.39 -0.82 -8.07
N MET A 422 29.80 -0.90 -6.80
CA MET A 422 31.18 -1.11 -6.37
C MET A 422 31.60 -2.57 -6.13
N ASP A 423 30.68 -3.56 -6.18
CA ASP A 423 31.03 -4.97 -5.93
C ASP A 423 31.59 -5.66 -7.21
N PRO A 424 32.88 -6.08 -7.23
CA PRO A 424 33.48 -6.73 -8.39
C PRO A 424 32.86 -8.08 -8.74
N LYS A 425 32.09 -8.73 -7.86
CA LYS A 425 31.37 -9.97 -8.19
C LYS A 425 30.19 -9.77 -9.15
N THR A 426 29.76 -8.52 -9.34
CA THR A 426 28.67 -8.17 -10.29
C THR A 426 29.12 -8.15 -11.76
N PHE A 427 30.35 -8.56 -12.06
CA PHE A 427 30.98 -8.45 -13.39
C PHE A 427 30.87 -9.68 -14.30
N GLU A 428 30.31 -10.81 -13.84
CA GLU A 428 30.14 -11.97 -14.72
C GLU A 428 29.01 -11.76 -15.74
N THR A 429 29.42 -11.39 -16.95
CA THR A 429 28.67 -11.69 -18.19
C THR A 429 28.27 -13.17 -18.22
N PRO A 430 27.07 -13.56 -18.70
CA PRO A 430 26.64 -14.95 -18.67
C PRO A 430 27.55 -15.87 -19.51
N LEU A 431 28.41 -16.62 -18.85
CA LEU A 431 29.12 -17.75 -19.45
C LEU A 431 28.17 -18.96 -19.54
N PRO A 432 28.28 -19.81 -20.58
CA PRO A 432 27.41 -20.96 -20.75
C PRO A 432 27.60 -21.97 -19.60
N LEU A 433 26.48 -22.44 -19.05
CA LEU A 433 26.43 -23.24 -17.81
C LEU A 433 27.26 -24.52 -17.86
N THR A 434 28.39 -24.54 -17.16
CA THR A 434 29.04 -25.77 -16.67
C THR A 434 28.68 -25.99 -15.21
N LEU A 435 27.91 -27.04 -14.93
CA LEU A 435 27.38 -27.38 -13.60
C LEU A 435 28.47 -27.76 -12.59
N PRO A 436 28.42 -27.21 -11.35
CA PRO A 436 28.89 -27.89 -10.15
C PRO A 436 27.69 -28.38 -9.30
N GLN A 437 27.91 -29.38 -8.45
CA GLN A 437 26.86 -30.05 -7.68
C GLN A 437 26.35 -29.19 -6.50
N MET A 438 25.03 -29.21 -6.26
CA MET A 438 24.45 -28.64 -5.04
C MET A 438 24.51 -29.63 -3.87
N SER A 439 24.97 -29.16 -2.70
CA SER A 439 24.81 -29.84 -1.41
C SER A 439 23.59 -29.29 -0.66
N GLN A 440 22.89 -30.16 0.07
CA GLN A 440 21.63 -29.87 0.77
C GLN A 440 21.85 -29.30 2.17
N VAL A 441 21.08 -28.26 2.57
CA VAL A 441 20.36 -28.19 3.88
C VAL A 441 19.22 -27.12 3.79
N PRO A 442 18.24 -27.04 4.71
CA PRO A 442 16.88 -27.50 4.44
C PRO A 442 15.81 -26.38 4.34
N LEU A 443 14.58 -26.73 3.93
CA LEU A 443 13.46 -25.79 3.80
C LEU A 443 12.10 -26.44 4.15
N VAL A 444 11.28 -25.76 4.96
CA VAL A 444 9.85 -26.01 5.19
C VAL A 444 9.21 -24.79 5.88
N PRO A 445 7.91 -24.48 5.65
CA PRO A 445 7.13 -24.70 4.42
C PRO A 445 6.42 -23.42 3.92
N GLN A 446 6.12 -23.37 2.61
CA GLN A 446 5.13 -22.45 2.03
C GLN A 446 3.94 -23.25 1.49
N HIS A 447 2.74 -22.67 1.57
CA HIS A 447 1.44 -23.28 1.23
C HIS A 447 0.58 -22.22 0.52
N PHE A 448 -0.09 -22.45 -0.61
CA PHE A 448 -0.08 -23.59 -1.54
C PHE A 448 0.00 -23.08 -2.99
N ILE A 449 1.18 -23.23 -3.62
CA ILE A 449 1.34 -23.38 -5.08
C ILE A 449 2.28 -24.58 -5.25
N THR A 450 2.11 -25.41 -6.28
CA THR A 450 3.04 -26.52 -6.57
C THR A 450 4.36 -26.02 -7.16
N SER A 451 5.14 -25.29 -6.36
CA SER A 451 6.50 -24.85 -6.72
C SER A 451 7.45 -26.05 -6.75
N GLY A 452 7.45 -26.77 -7.87
CA GLY A 452 8.27 -27.95 -8.07
C GLY A 452 8.44 -28.34 -9.53
N THR A 453 9.47 -29.15 -9.78
CA THR A 453 9.85 -29.67 -11.11
C THR A 453 8.97 -30.82 -11.61
N ARG A 454 7.95 -31.22 -10.83
CA ARG A 454 6.93 -32.20 -11.24
C ARG A 454 6.11 -31.65 -12.41
N LYS A 455 5.73 -32.52 -13.33
CA LYS A 455 4.97 -32.14 -14.54
C LYS A 455 3.47 -32.38 -14.38
N ASP A 456 2.94 -31.97 -13.24
CA ASP A 456 1.53 -32.05 -12.85
C ASP A 456 0.70 -30.85 -13.35
N CYS A 457 1.27 -29.95 -14.17
CA CYS A 457 0.54 -28.85 -14.79
C CYS A 457 0.37 -29.03 -16.31
N ILE A 458 -0.67 -28.42 -16.89
CA ILE A 458 -0.83 -28.27 -18.34
C ILE A 458 -1.00 -26.81 -18.75
N ARG A 459 -0.41 -26.42 -19.87
CA ARG A 459 -0.56 -25.10 -20.51
C ARG A 459 -1.44 -25.22 -21.75
N LEU A 460 -2.51 -24.44 -21.80
CA LEU A 460 -3.35 -24.24 -22.98
C LEU A 460 -2.84 -23.05 -23.80
N ARG A 461 -2.86 -23.17 -25.13
CA ARG A 461 -2.60 -22.08 -26.07
C ARG A 461 -3.64 -22.06 -27.20
N GLY A 462 -3.91 -20.86 -27.74
CA GLY A 462 -4.84 -20.66 -28.85
C GLY A 462 -6.30 -20.45 -28.44
N LEU A 463 -6.56 -20.30 -27.13
CA LEU A 463 -7.89 -20.04 -26.60
C LEU A 463 -8.52 -18.81 -27.28
N PRO A 464 -9.84 -18.81 -27.54
CA PRO A 464 -10.58 -17.59 -27.88
C PRO A 464 -10.37 -16.51 -26.80
N TYR A 465 -10.31 -15.25 -27.20
CA TYR A 465 -10.19 -14.14 -26.23
C TYR A 465 -11.47 -13.95 -25.41
N GLU A 466 -12.58 -14.52 -25.86
CA GLU A 466 -13.87 -14.55 -25.18
C GLU A 466 -14.05 -15.75 -24.22
N ALA A 467 -13.05 -16.64 -24.10
CA ALA A 467 -13.19 -17.90 -23.36
C ALA A 467 -13.03 -17.73 -21.84
N GLN A 468 -14.00 -18.26 -21.08
CA GLN A 468 -14.02 -18.33 -19.62
C GLN A 468 -13.66 -19.73 -19.08
N VAL A 469 -13.39 -19.83 -17.78
CA VAL A 469 -13.01 -21.07 -17.08
C VAL A 469 -13.99 -22.22 -17.35
N GLU A 470 -15.29 -21.96 -17.38
CA GLU A 470 -16.35 -22.93 -17.69
C GLU A 470 -16.10 -23.67 -19.02
N HIS A 471 -15.76 -22.93 -20.06
CA HIS A 471 -15.48 -23.45 -21.40
C HIS A 471 -14.17 -24.25 -21.43
N ILE A 472 -13.22 -23.94 -20.54
CA ILE A 472 -11.99 -24.72 -20.35
C ILE A 472 -12.29 -26.06 -19.67
N LEU A 473 -13.21 -26.10 -18.70
CA LEU A 473 -13.67 -27.33 -18.07
C LEU A 473 -14.41 -28.22 -19.09
N GLU A 474 -15.31 -27.64 -19.90
CA GLU A 474 -15.95 -28.33 -21.03
C GLU A 474 -14.90 -28.84 -22.04
N PHE A 475 -13.89 -28.03 -22.37
CA PHE A 475 -12.81 -28.42 -23.25
C PHE A 475 -11.89 -29.50 -22.67
N LEU A 476 -11.85 -29.72 -21.35
CA LEU A 476 -11.12 -30.86 -20.75
C LEU A 476 -12.00 -32.09 -20.54
N GLY A 477 -13.32 -31.91 -20.38
CA GLY A 477 -14.31 -32.98 -20.24
C GLY A 477 -13.96 -33.93 -19.09
N ASP A 478 -13.82 -35.22 -19.40
CA ASP A 478 -13.42 -36.25 -18.43
C ASP A 478 -12.12 -35.97 -17.68
N HIS A 479 -11.23 -35.12 -18.19
CA HIS A 479 -9.99 -34.74 -17.48
C HIS A 479 -10.20 -33.63 -16.46
N ALA A 480 -11.30 -32.87 -16.52
CA ALA A 480 -11.56 -31.75 -15.62
C ALA A 480 -11.72 -32.18 -14.14
N LYS A 481 -12.18 -33.41 -13.89
CA LYS A 481 -12.25 -34.02 -12.55
C LYS A 481 -10.88 -34.25 -11.89
N ASN A 482 -9.80 -34.13 -12.65
CA ASN A 482 -8.42 -34.26 -12.18
C ASN A 482 -7.71 -32.91 -12.02
N ILE A 483 -8.45 -31.79 -11.97
CA ILE A 483 -7.92 -30.45 -11.68
C ILE A 483 -7.94 -30.22 -10.16
N VAL A 484 -6.92 -29.54 -9.62
CA VAL A 484 -6.88 -29.14 -8.21
C VAL A 484 -7.89 -28.01 -7.95
N PHE A 485 -8.48 -27.94 -6.74
CA PHE A 485 -9.39 -26.83 -6.39
C PHE A 485 -8.73 -25.46 -6.61
N GLN A 486 -9.42 -24.55 -7.32
CA GLN A 486 -8.90 -23.27 -7.82
C GLN A 486 -7.68 -23.31 -8.76
N GLY A 487 -7.24 -24.49 -9.19
CA GLY A 487 -6.02 -24.68 -10.01
C GLY A 487 -6.14 -24.29 -11.50
N VAL A 488 -6.99 -23.33 -11.88
CA VAL A 488 -7.09 -22.81 -13.26
C VAL A 488 -6.70 -21.33 -13.27
N HIS A 489 -5.65 -21.00 -14.02
CA HIS A 489 -5.03 -19.69 -14.03
C HIS A 489 -5.00 -19.13 -15.46
N MET A 490 -5.87 -18.15 -15.73
CA MET A 490 -5.92 -17.44 -17.01
C MET A 490 -4.74 -16.46 -17.12
N VAL A 491 -4.09 -16.43 -18.29
CA VAL A 491 -3.00 -15.47 -18.55
C VAL A 491 -3.57 -14.21 -19.18
N TYR A 492 -3.36 -13.05 -18.56
CA TYR A 492 -3.74 -11.74 -19.07
C TYR A 492 -2.50 -10.95 -19.51
N ASN A 493 -2.65 -10.10 -20.54
CA ASN A 493 -1.61 -9.20 -20.99
C ASN A 493 -1.52 -7.94 -20.10
N ALA A 494 -0.52 -7.09 -20.34
CA ALA A 494 -0.30 -5.86 -19.57
C ALA A 494 -1.43 -4.80 -19.72
N GLN A 495 -2.38 -5.01 -20.63
CA GLN A 495 -3.61 -4.21 -20.79
C GLN A 495 -4.85 -4.88 -20.15
N GLY A 496 -4.68 -5.97 -19.40
CA GLY A 496 -5.78 -6.71 -18.75
C GLY A 496 -6.62 -7.59 -19.68
N GLN A 497 -6.25 -7.71 -20.95
CA GLN A 497 -6.96 -8.57 -21.92
C GLN A 497 -6.41 -10.00 -21.86
N PRO A 498 -7.25 -11.05 -22.01
CA PRO A 498 -6.78 -12.44 -21.96
C PRO A 498 -5.85 -12.75 -23.14
N SER A 499 -4.70 -13.36 -22.85
CA SER A 499 -3.62 -13.60 -23.81
C SER A 499 -3.86 -14.80 -24.75
N GLY A 500 -5.01 -15.48 -24.63
CA GLY A 500 -5.27 -16.75 -25.34
C GLY A 500 -4.48 -17.95 -24.77
N GLU A 501 -3.91 -17.81 -23.57
CA GLU A 501 -3.22 -18.88 -22.83
C GLU A 501 -3.82 -19.07 -21.43
N ALA A 502 -3.71 -20.28 -20.89
CA ALA A 502 -4.07 -20.62 -19.50
C ALA A 502 -3.14 -21.72 -18.95
N PHE A 503 -2.95 -21.75 -17.64
CA PHE A 503 -2.27 -22.82 -16.91
C PHE A 503 -3.24 -23.54 -15.99
N ILE A 504 -3.11 -24.85 -15.89
CA ILE A 504 -4.03 -25.71 -15.12
C ILE A 504 -3.22 -26.72 -14.31
N GLN A 505 -3.35 -26.66 -12.99
CA GLN A 505 -2.75 -27.61 -12.06
C GLN A 505 -3.63 -28.86 -11.94
N MET A 506 -3.07 -30.01 -12.29
CA MET A 506 -3.70 -31.31 -12.20
C MET A 506 -3.33 -32.01 -10.89
N THR A 507 -4.13 -32.99 -10.50
CA THR A 507 -3.91 -33.82 -9.30
C THR A 507 -2.72 -34.79 -9.41
N SER A 508 -2.16 -34.98 -10.60
CA SER A 508 -0.98 -35.82 -10.83
C SER A 508 -0.29 -35.55 -12.16
N GLU A 509 0.99 -35.92 -12.27
CA GLU A 509 1.75 -35.90 -13.52
C GLU A 509 1.14 -36.81 -14.60
N ASN A 510 0.52 -37.94 -14.21
CA ASN A 510 -0.13 -38.86 -15.14
C ASN A 510 -1.43 -38.27 -15.73
N SER A 511 -2.25 -37.58 -14.92
CA SER A 511 -3.44 -36.88 -15.41
C SER A 511 -3.07 -35.67 -16.27
N ALA A 512 -1.99 -34.96 -15.97
CA ALA A 512 -1.45 -33.90 -16.83
C ALA A 512 -0.96 -34.45 -18.20
N PHE A 513 -0.19 -35.54 -18.20
CA PHE A 513 0.27 -36.18 -19.44
C PHE A 513 -0.89 -36.65 -20.33
N GLN A 514 -1.90 -37.33 -19.74
CA GLN A 514 -3.06 -37.83 -20.47
C GLN A 514 -3.95 -36.69 -21.01
N ALA A 515 -4.20 -35.65 -20.21
CA ALA A 515 -4.95 -34.48 -20.65
C ALA A 515 -4.25 -33.78 -21.81
N ALA A 516 -2.92 -33.59 -21.73
CA ALA A 516 -2.13 -33.04 -22.83
C ALA A 516 -2.22 -33.90 -24.10
N GLN A 517 -1.92 -35.19 -24.02
CA GLN A 517 -1.90 -36.07 -25.18
C GLN A 517 -3.28 -36.22 -25.86
N GLN A 518 -4.38 -36.21 -25.10
CA GLN A 518 -5.72 -36.43 -25.65
C GLN A 518 -6.44 -35.17 -26.14
N ARG A 519 -6.10 -33.99 -25.59
CA ARG A 519 -6.75 -32.70 -25.90
C ARG A 519 -5.92 -31.77 -26.80
N HIS A 520 -4.60 -31.99 -26.96
CA HIS A 520 -3.77 -31.26 -27.92
C HIS A 520 -4.33 -31.37 -29.35
N HIS A 521 -4.37 -30.25 -30.07
CA HIS A 521 -4.94 -30.11 -31.42
C HIS A 521 -6.44 -30.42 -31.53
N ARG A 522 -7.19 -30.48 -30.42
CA ARG A 522 -8.66 -30.52 -30.46
C ARG A 522 -9.23 -29.12 -30.68
N TYR A 523 -10.36 -29.07 -31.38
CA TYR A 523 -11.09 -27.82 -31.58
C TYR A 523 -11.95 -27.49 -30.36
N MET A 524 -11.85 -26.25 -29.91
CA MET A 524 -12.78 -25.60 -29.00
C MET A 524 -13.78 -24.80 -29.85
N VAL A 525 -15.07 -25.11 -29.69
CA VAL A 525 -16.16 -24.45 -30.42
C VAL A 525 -16.75 -23.37 -29.52
N PHE A 526 -16.87 -22.15 -30.03
CA PHE A 526 -17.38 -20.99 -29.30
C PHE A 526 -18.42 -20.28 -30.18
N GLY A 527 -19.69 -20.66 -29.99
CA GLY A 527 -20.79 -20.24 -30.86
C GLY A 527 -20.57 -20.65 -32.31
N LYS A 528 -20.37 -19.67 -33.20
CA LYS A 528 -20.08 -19.89 -34.64
C LYS A 528 -18.58 -19.91 -34.98
N LYS A 529 -17.69 -19.70 -34.01
CA LYS A 529 -16.23 -19.72 -34.18
C LYS A 529 -15.67 -21.07 -33.70
N GLN A 530 -14.59 -21.54 -34.31
CA GLN A 530 -13.81 -22.67 -33.83
C GLN A 530 -12.32 -22.35 -33.88
N ARG A 531 -11.56 -22.78 -32.86
CA ARG A 531 -10.09 -22.71 -32.83
C ARG A 531 -9.54 -24.04 -32.35
N TYR A 532 -8.43 -24.50 -32.93
CA TYR A 532 -7.68 -25.61 -32.36
C TYR A 532 -6.89 -25.10 -31.15
N ILE A 533 -6.86 -25.90 -30.08
CA ILE A 533 -6.14 -25.59 -28.85
C ILE A 533 -4.91 -26.48 -28.76
N GLU A 534 -3.76 -25.89 -28.47
CA GLU A 534 -2.57 -26.66 -28.11
C GLU A 534 -2.55 -26.92 -26.61
N VAL A 535 -2.14 -28.12 -26.20
CA VAL A 535 -2.09 -28.51 -24.79
C VAL A 535 -0.73 -29.14 -24.52
N PHE A 536 0.07 -28.48 -23.67
CA PHE A 536 1.42 -28.90 -23.35
C PHE A 536 1.52 -29.29 -21.88
N GLN A 537 2.12 -30.45 -21.59
CA GLN A 537 2.48 -30.79 -20.21
C GLN A 537 3.66 -29.91 -19.76
N CYS A 538 3.59 -29.37 -18.55
CA CYS A 538 4.56 -28.43 -17.99
C CYS A 538 4.67 -28.62 -16.48
N SER A 539 5.70 -28.05 -15.87
CA SER A 539 5.86 -28.02 -14.41
C SER A 539 5.23 -26.79 -13.78
N GLY A 540 5.03 -26.84 -12.45
CA GLY A 540 4.65 -25.64 -11.68
C GLY A 540 5.71 -24.54 -11.74
N GLU A 541 6.98 -24.90 -11.95
CA GLU A 541 8.07 -23.96 -12.20
C GLU A 541 7.96 -23.30 -13.59
N ASP A 542 7.64 -24.05 -14.66
CA ASP A 542 7.36 -23.50 -16.00
C ASP A 542 6.15 -22.54 -15.97
N MET A 543 5.11 -22.93 -15.24
CA MET A 543 3.91 -22.11 -15.02
C MET A 543 4.27 -20.80 -14.31
N ASN A 544 5.02 -20.87 -13.20
CA ASN A 544 5.46 -19.69 -12.46
C ASN A 544 6.38 -18.78 -13.29
N LEU A 545 7.29 -19.35 -14.09
CA LEU A 545 8.19 -18.62 -14.97
C LEU A 545 7.42 -17.79 -16.01
N VAL A 546 6.34 -18.33 -16.58
CA VAL A 546 5.52 -17.59 -17.57
C VAL A 546 4.59 -16.58 -16.90
N LEU A 547 3.94 -16.94 -15.79
CA LEU A 547 3.08 -16.02 -15.02
C LEU A 547 3.88 -14.83 -14.44
N THR A 548 5.18 -15.00 -14.21
CA THR A 548 6.11 -13.93 -13.76
C THR A 548 6.85 -13.25 -14.93
N GLY A 549 6.45 -13.49 -16.19
CA GLY A 549 6.92 -12.72 -17.36
C GLY A 549 8.23 -13.20 -18.02
N GLY A 550 8.57 -14.49 -17.92
CA GLY A 550 9.72 -15.08 -18.59
C GLY A 550 9.68 -14.95 -20.13
N ALA A 551 10.84 -14.67 -20.73
CA ALA A 551 10.97 -14.35 -22.15
C ALA A 551 10.68 -15.54 -23.10
N VAL A 552 10.25 -15.22 -24.33
CA VAL A 552 9.95 -16.19 -25.38
C VAL A 552 11.19 -16.97 -25.85
N SER A 553 11.04 -18.29 -26.04
CA SER A 553 12.03 -19.15 -26.67
C SER A 553 11.64 -19.45 -28.13
N PRO A 554 12.51 -19.18 -29.12
CA PRO A 554 12.25 -19.48 -30.53
C PRO A 554 12.79 -20.85 -30.98
N VAL A 555 12.37 -21.26 -32.19
CA VAL A 555 12.84 -22.44 -32.96
C VAL A 555 12.33 -23.80 -32.47
N ALA A 556 11.40 -24.37 -33.23
CA ALA A 556 11.04 -25.78 -33.15
C ALA A 556 12.16 -26.69 -33.72
N LYS A 557 12.26 -27.93 -33.23
CA LYS A 557 12.99 -29.02 -33.90
C LYS A 557 12.04 -30.18 -34.20
N ALA A 558 12.20 -30.74 -35.40
CA ALA A 558 11.33 -31.76 -35.93
C ALA A 558 11.55 -33.15 -35.30
N LEU A 559 10.54 -34.00 -35.44
CA LEU A 559 10.49 -35.38 -34.96
C LEU A 559 11.50 -36.28 -35.70
N LEU A 560 12.19 -37.16 -34.95
CA LEU A 560 12.75 -38.41 -35.47
C LEU A 560 12.62 -39.51 -34.41
N SER A 561 12.20 -40.70 -34.86
CA SER A 561 11.96 -41.93 -34.09
C SER A 561 12.10 -43.14 -35.03
N PRO A 562 12.31 -44.38 -34.54
CA PRO A 562 13.03 -44.79 -33.34
C PRO A 562 14.02 -45.96 -33.61
N GLY A 563 14.86 -46.34 -32.63
CA GLY A 563 15.49 -47.68 -32.59
C GLY A 563 16.88 -47.74 -31.95
N GLY A 564 17.27 -48.94 -31.47
CA GLY A 564 18.67 -49.27 -31.16
C GLY A 564 19.03 -49.43 -29.67
N THR A 565 18.88 -50.66 -29.19
CA THR A 565 19.45 -51.29 -27.97
C THR A 565 20.78 -50.74 -27.40
N ALA A 566 20.92 -50.79 -26.07
CA ALA A 566 22.10 -50.37 -25.30
C ALA A 566 23.29 -51.35 -25.31
N THR A 567 24.51 -50.86 -24.99
CA THR A 567 25.47 -51.52 -24.06
C THR A 567 26.67 -50.64 -23.62
N LEU A 568 26.94 -50.68 -22.30
CA LEU A 568 28.25 -50.73 -21.58
C LEU A 568 29.55 -50.06 -22.10
N ALA A 569 29.96 -49.00 -21.39
CA ALA A 569 31.20 -48.87 -20.58
C ALA A 569 32.64 -48.71 -21.18
N ALA A 570 33.50 -48.14 -20.30
CA ALA A 570 34.98 -48.09 -20.26
C ALA A 570 35.75 -46.95 -21.02
N PRO A 571 36.95 -46.51 -20.53
CA PRO A 571 37.50 -45.17 -20.82
C PRO A 571 38.98 -45.19 -21.35
N PRO A 572 39.92 -44.28 -20.99
CA PRO A 572 40.48 -43.29 -21.94
C PRO A 572 41.98 -43.48 -22.27
N GLN A 573 42.49 -42.83 -23.34
CA GLN A 573 43.94 -42.71 -23.62
C GLN A 573 44.37 -41.33 -24.17
N PHE A 574 45.68 -41.10 -24.20
CA PHE A 574 46.37 -39.79 -24.27
C PHE A 574 46.86 -39.39 -25.68
N ALA A 575 46.73 -38.09 -25.99
CA ALA A 575 47.76 -37.24 -26.67
C ALA A 575 48.23 -37.64 -28.11
N PRO A 576 49.10 -36.84 -28.81
CA PRO A 576 49.63 -35.51 -28.50
C PRO A 576 49.33 -34.44 -29.59
N GLN A 577 49.94 -33.26 -29.43
CA GLN A 577 49.85 -32.11 -30.35
C GLN A 577 50.76 -32.25 -31.58
N TYR A 578 50.42 -31.58 -32.68
CA TYR A 578 51.37 -31.20 -33.73
C TYR A 578 51.13 -29.75 -34.19
N THR A 579 52.21 -29.00 -34.35
CA THR A 579 52.23 -27.60 -34.82
C THR A 579 52.57 -27.52 -36.31
N PHE A 580 51.92 -26.63 -37.06
CA PHE A 580 52.37 -26.25 -38.41
C PHE A 580 52.28 -24.73 -38.64
N LEU A 581 53.13 -24.25 -39.55
CA LEU A 581 53.41 -22.83 -39.85
C LEU A 581 52.56 -22.30 -41.03
N PRO A 582 52.46 -20.96 -41.22
CA PRO A 582 51.46 -20.35 -42.11
C PRO A 582 51.95 -20.00 -43.54
N SER A 583 50.99 -19.50 -44.34
CA SER A 583 51.12 -18.84 -45.67
C SER A 583 51.07 -19.75 -46.92
N PRO A 584 50.67 -19.23 -48.10
CA PRO A 584 50.21 -17.86 -48.42
C PRO A 584 48.76 -17.78 -48.95
N LEU A 585 48.31 -16.54 -49.23
CA LEU A 585 46.99 -16.20 -49.76
C LEU A 585 46.84 -16.47 -51.26
N LEU A 586 45.65 -16.91 -51.69
CA LEU A 586 45.11 -16.67 -53.04
C LEU A 586 43.66 -16.19 -52.91
N GLY A 587 43.31 -15.12 -53.64
CA GLY A 587 42.11 -14.33 -53.37
C GLY A 587 40.81 -14.90 -53.94
N ARG A 588 39.70 -14.63 -53.24
CA ARG A 588 38.33 -14.77 -53.75
C ARG A 588 37.60 -13.43 -53.52
N PRO A 589 36.93 -12.84 -54.53
CA PRO A 589 36.29 -11.54 -54.38
C PRO A 589 35.06 -11.61 -53.44
N PRO A 590 34.70 -10.50 -52.77
CA PRO A 590 33.49 -10.41 -51.96
C PRO A 590 32.22 -10.42 -52.84
N PRO A 591 31.07 -10.86 -52.31
CA PRO A 591 29.77 -10.72 -52.99
C PRO A 591 29.34 -9.24 -53.06
N PRO A 592 28.56 -8.84 -54.08
CA PRO A 592 28.03 -7.48 -54.19
C PRO A 592 26.95 -7.18 -53.13
N PRO A 593 26.75 -5.91 -52.74
CA PRO A 593 25.68 -5.50 -51.85
C PRO A 593 24.29 -5.63 -52.51
N PRO A 594 23.22 -5.83 -51.72
CA PRO A 594 21.86 -5.80 -52.26
C PRO A 594 21.48 -4.38 -52.71
N PHE A 595 20.89 -4.27 -53.90
CA PHE A 595 20.32 -3.02 -54.40
C PHE A 595 19.02 -2.68 -53.66
N TYR A 596 18.92 -1.44 -53.16
CA TYR A 596 17.63 -0.83 -52.81
C TYR A 596 17.07 -0.10 -54.04
N PRO A 597 15.91 -0.52 -54.61
CA PRO A 597 15.21 0.27 -55.60
C PRO A 597 14.54 1.49 -54.95
N GLN A 598 14.52 2.63 -55.66
CA GLN A 598 13.91 3.87 -55.19
C GLN A 598 12.38 3.82 -55.18
N ILE A 599 11.77 4.62 -54.31
CA ILE A 599 10.32 4.76 -54.17
C ILE A 599 9.75 5.62 -55.31
N VAL A 600 8.65 5.19 -55.92
CA VAL A 600 7.79 6.03 -56.77
C VAL A 600 6.33 5.84 -56.35
N TYR A 601 5.68 6.93 -55.93
CA TYR A 601 4.25 7.00 -55.59
C TYR A 601 3.44 7.39 -56.83
N TRP A 602 2.29 6.76 -57.06
CA TRP A 602 1.03 7.39 -57.55
C TRP A 602 -0.20 6.63 -56.98
N PRO A 603 -1.38 7.26 -56.84
CA PRO A 603 -2.41 6.81 -55.89
C PRO A 603 -3.67 6.19 -56.52
N TYR A 604 -4.38 5.36 -55.74
CA TYR A 604 -5.78 4.93 -55.91
C TYR A 604 -6.46 4.89 -54.50
N PRO A 605 -7.80 4.82 -54.34
CA PRO A 605 -8.51 5.84 -53.56
C PRO A 605 -9.18 5.33 -52.27
N SER A 606 -9.53 6.26 -51.40
CA SER A 606 -10.22 5.99 -50.13
C SER A 606 -11.70 5.57 -50.32
N PRO A 607 -12.15 4.47 -49.69
CA PRO A 607 -13.56 4.22 -49.41
C PRO A 607 -14.15 5.25 -48.41
N PRO A 608 -15.49 5.34 -48.25
CA PRO A 608 -16.15 6.51 -47.69
C PRO A 608 -16.13 6.64 -46.16
N VAL A 609 -16.30 7.88 -45.71
CA VAL A 609 -16.39 8.31 -44.30
C VAL A 609 -17.83 8.21 -43.79
N SER A 610 -18.01 7.75 -42.55
CA SER A 610 -19.29 7.83 -41.79
C SER A 610 -19.34 9.09 -40.90
N PRO A 611 -20.52 9.66 -40.64
CA PRO A 611 -20.66 11.00 -40.07
C PRO A 611 -20.28 11.11 -38.58
N PRO A 612 -19.87 12.30 -38.11
CA PRO A 612 -19.54 12.55 -36.71
C PRO A 612 -20.79 12.62 -35.81
N GLN A 613 -20.64 12.20 -34.55
CA GLN A 613 -21.62 12.48 -33.50
C GLN A 613 -21.38 13.88 -32.88
N PRO A 614 -22.43 14.56 -32.37
CA PRO A 614 -22.29 15.86 -31.73
C PRO A 614 -21.61 15.75 -30.36
N PRO A 615 -20.89 16.80 -29.90
CA PRO A 615 -20.24 16.80 -28.60
C PRO A 615 -21.23 16.98 -27.44
N SER A 616 -21.00 16.28 -26.33
CA SER A 616 -21.68 16.54 -25.06
C SER A 616 -21.32 17.91 -24.51
N ALA A 617 -22.32 18.70 -24.11
CA ALA A 617 -22.10 20.04 -23.59
C ALA A 617 -21.53 20.01 -22.16
N VAL A 618 -20.31 20.52 -21.99
CA VAL A 618 -19.77 20.92 -20.67
C VAL A 618 -20.07 22.40 -20.49
N ILE A 619 -20.99 22.72 -19.57
CA ILE A 619 -21.30 24.11 -19.23
C ILE A 619 -20.32 24.58 -18.16
N LEU A 620 -19.48 25.54 -18.53
CA LEU A 620 -18.70 26.34 -17.58
C LEU A 620 -19.65 27.24 -16.79
N MET A 621 -19.64 27.15 -15.46
CA MET A 621 -20.25 28.18 -14.62
C MET A 621 -19.34 29.41 -14.57
N HIS A 622 -19.93 30.59 -14.77
CA HIS A 622 -19.34 31.86 -14.41
C HIS A 622 -20.46 32.85 -14.09
N ASP A 623 -20.34 33.58 -12.99
CA ASP A 623 -21.20 34.72 -12.65
C ASP A 623 -21.16 35.78 -13.77
N PRO A 624 -22.30 36.46 -14.02
CA PRO A 624 -22.44 37.77 -13.37
C PRO A 624 -23.87 38.11 -12.91
N ALA A 625 -23.94 39.01 -11.93
CA ALA A 625 -25.17 39.69 -11.54
C ALA A 625 -25.57 40.82 -12.52
N SER A 626 -26.82 41.28 -12.35
CA SER A 626 -27.31 42.66 -12.56
C SER A 626 -28.29 42.96 -13.74
N LEU A 627 -29.37 43.69 -13.37
CA LEU A 627 -30.22 44.61 -14.14
C LEU A 627 -31.35 44.10 -15.09
N LEU A 628 -32.56 44.03 -14.49
CA LEU A 628 -33.77 44.84 -14.83
C LEU A 628 -34.82 44.45 -15.90
N HIS A 629 -36.07 44.74 -15.50
CA HIS A 629 -37.26 45.26 -16.22
C HIS A 629 -38.44 44.35 -16.68
N SER A 630 -39.59 44.61 -16.02
CA SER A 630 -41.01 44.54 -16.50
C SER A 630 -41.68 43.15 -16.66
N VAL A 631 -42.66 42.69 -15.86
CA VAL A 631 -43.98 43.26 -15.41
C VAL A 631 -44.93 43.48 -16.61
N PRO A 632 -46.20 42.99 -16.64
CA PRO A 632 -47.23 42.80 -15.58
C PRO A 632 -47.94 41.40 -15.54
N ASP A 633 -49.01 41.09 -14.78
CA ASP A 633 -49.50 41.49 -13.42
C ASP A 633 -50.84 40.77 -13.07
N TRP A 634 -50.88 40.06 -11.93
CA TRP A 634 -52.05 39.67 -11.08
C TRP A 634 -51.49 38.88 -9.86
N GLY A 635 -51.75 39.12 -8.57
CA GLY A 635 -52.81 39.84 -7.82
C GLY A 635 -53.77 38.82 -7.15
N VAL A 636 -54.25 38.87 -5.90
CA VAL A 636 -54.29 39.81 -4.73
C VAL A 636 -54.80 38.98 -3.50
N ASP A 637 -54.44 39.09 -2.20
CA ASP A 637 -53.33 39.72 -1.46
C ASP A 637 -53.32 39.33 0.06
N TYR A 638 -52.13 39.21 0.69
CA TYR A 638 -51.82 39.35 2.17
C TYR A 638 -52.48 38.36 3.20
N LEU A 639 -52.07 38.22 4.48
CA LEU A 639 -51.42 39.12 5.48
C LEU A 639 -50.29 38.46 6.32
N ALA A 640 -49.48 39.31 6.98
CA ALA A 640 -48.45 38.95 7.97
C ALA A 640 -48.40 40.00 9.14
N PRO A 641 -47.29 40.31 9.87
CA PRO A 641 -47.14 39.83 11.26
C PRO A 641 -46.71 40.87 12.33
N GLY A 642 -46.60 40.45 13.60
CA GLY A 642 -45.53 40.92 14.52
C GLY A 642 -45.91 41.58 15.87
N HIS A 643 -44.85 41.85 16.67
CA HIS A 643 -44.80 42.62 17.95
C HIS A 643 -45.45 42.01 19.22
N GLN A 644 -44.92 42.17 20.45
CA GLN A 644 -43.53 42.45 20.91
C GLN A 644 -43.34 42.18 22.44
N LEU A 645 -42.11 41.82 22.85
CA LEU A 645 -41.38 42.10 24.12
C LEU A 645 -42.03 42.05 25.54
N ALA A 646 -41.35 41.26 26.40
CA ALA A 646 -40.75 41.65 27.72
C ALA A 646 -41.50 41.53 29.08
N THR A 647 -41.05 40.51 29.85
CA THR A 647 -40.57 40.54 31.26
C THR A 647 -41.48 40.69 32.50
N GLN A 648 -41.18 39.80 33.46
CA GLN A 648 -41.14 39.92 34.95
C GLN A 648 -42.33 39.51 35.87
N ASN A 649 -41.94 38.62 36.80
CA ASN A 649 -42.25 38.56 38.24
C ASN A 649 -43.46 37.78 38.83
N ILE A 650 -43.08 36.78 39.64
CA ILE A 650 -43.57 36.44 41.01
C ILE A 650 -45.04 35.98 41.17
N GLY A 651 -45.25 34.83 41.83
CA GLY A 651 -46.59 34.48 42.35
C GLY A 651 -46.79 33.04 42.83
N THR A 652 -46.40 32.76 44.07
CA THR A 652 -46.67 31.53 44.86
C THR A 652 -48.13 31.03 44.91
N MET A 653 -48.27 29.70 45.02
CA MET A 653 -49.36 28.93 45.69
C MET A 653 -50.79 28.97 45.12
N GLY A 654 -51.38 27.77 44.97
CA GLY A 654 -52.83 27.57 44.78
C GLY A 654 -53.18 26.09 44.63
N MET A 655 -53.84 25.50 45.63
CA MET A 655 -54.49 24.18 45.52
C MET A 655 -55.92 24.33 44.97
N HIS A 656 -56.56 23.18 44.71
CA HIS A 656 -57.96 22.93 44.32
C HIS A 656 -58.26 22.91 42.81
N SER A 657 -59.26 22.17 42.32
CA SER A 657 -59.88 20.88 42.74
C SER A 657 -61.05 20.56 41.80
N ALA A 658 -61.12 19.32 41.30
CA ALA A 658 -62.32 18.63 40.79
C ALA A 658 -63.06 19.16 39.53
N ALA A 659 -63.79 18.22 38.91
CA ALA A 659 -64.75 18.35 37.79
C ALA A 659 -64.18 18.76 36.41
N ALA A 660 -64.48 18.04 35.33
CA ALA A 660 -65.25 16.80 35.16
C ALA A 660 -64.69 15.95 34.00
#